data_AF-A0A520XIB1-F1
#
_entry.id   AF-A0A520XIB1-F1
#
_cell.length_a   1.000
_cell.length_b   1.000
_cell.length_c   1.000
_cell.angle_alpha   90.00
_cell.angle_beta   90.00
_cell.angle_gamma   90.00
#
_symmetry.space_group_name_H-M   'P 1'
#
loop_
_entity.id
_entity.type
_entity.pdbx_description
1 polymer ?
#
loop_
_entity_poly.entity_id
_entity_poly.type
_entity_poly.pdbx_seq_one_letter_code
_entity_poly.pdbx_strand_id
1 'polypeptide(L)'
;MIIDGESGAVTQVGNRIVDVVLDDGTVLVANGMVVPGDPITIATIDFLARGGDQYPYNGAPFTSVGVTYQQAVANYIVDGLGGAITAADYPEGGEGRITTLAAPTDFGLVIHHNNDGESQLVNAGSGLEDFGGVARFGATLDVRRRISSNSRFGDILLSSGDNFLAGPEFNASLENGVPFYDTIAMDMLGYDAIAIGNHDFDFGPDVLADFIEGYSETMPPYVSANLGFADEPRLQALADAGRIVSSTVISERGMDIGIVGATTPNINFISSPRDVDVMEDVAGIVQAEVDALTASGVKIIILISHLQDIDEDVALAAMLSDVDVMIAGGGDELLANPGNPLIPGEEGDVFGPYPIVATDADGAEVPVVTTPGEYKYLGELWIGFDPDGKSTLWAGSPIRIQGAQDAGIFDAAVAPVIAATETLDATVIGTSEVALDGTRTAVRGVESNEGNLIADALRWQATQLADSFGVAVPDVAIQNGGGIRNNTVIEAGDITLLDTFDMVPFPNFVTVLEGIPRGQFKEILENAYSQVPGGGRFAQISGFTVSYDIAKTAQVLNDDGTVDVAGERIQDVVLDDGTVLVADGAVVAGDPITIATIDFLARGGDQYPYRGAPFTSVGVSYQQALANYIVDGLGGAITAADYPEGGEGRITQTETIPIEGPFTPIYEIQGGLDESPLDGELVEVAGYVTGVFPDLGGFYLQDGTGDGLVTTSDGIFVDALNGVAVGDHAEVRGTVDEFFGETRIVDVEGIEVEDTGGAIAPTPVTLPLAEGASLEAYEGMLVTFPDYLFVSDTFNLHRFGEAVLAAGGVLVNPTDIAAPGDAANAVADANAARQIVIDDGSGDQFPDAVPYFAADGTLRRGDAAKDITANLSFSFGAFKLQPTEDVSFERMNPRPDGPDDVGGNLTVASFNVLNFFSTIDDGDNGARGADSEAEKAAQLDKLVAAITGLDADIIGLQEIENNGPVAIGELIDALNAAEGAGTWAAAADPDYPGGLEATNAIKVGIIFKTAMVTPVGTTEVSEDPSFATDRPAIAHSFVAYGDTFTVINNHFKSKSSRNAEGL
;
A
#
# COMPACT_ATOMS: atom_id res chain seq x y z
N MET A 1 10.06 -12.41 -35.30
CA MET A 1 10.62 -11.36 -34.42
C MET A 1 10.35 -10.04 -35.10
N ILE A 2 9.88 -9.04 -34.37
CA ILE A 2 9.84 -7.64 -34.82
C ILE A 2 10.93 -6.92 -34.05
N ILE A 3 11.73 -6.15 -34.78
CA ILE A 3 12.85 -5.38 -34.25
C ILE A 3 12.61 -3.95 -34.69
N ASP A 4 12.65 -3.03 -33.73
CA ASP A 4 12.55 -1.61 -34.01
C ASP A 4 13.76 -1.16 -34.86
N GLY A 5 13.47 -0.47 -35.97
CA GLY A 5 14.45 -0.03 -36.94
C GLY A 5 15.38 1.08 -36.45
N GLU A 6 15.00 1.82 -35.41
CA GLU A 6 15.81 2.92 -34.84
C GLU A 6 16.64 2.48 -33.62
N SER A 7 16.05 1.71 -32.69
CA SER A 7 16.73 1.27 -31.46
C SER A 7 17.48 -0.07 -31.59
N GLY A 8 17.12 -0.92 -32.56
CA GLY A 8 17.63 -2.28 -32.67
C GLY A 8 17.13 -3.23 -31.57
N ALA A 9 16.20 -2.78 -30.72
CA ALA A 9 15.61 -3.57 -29.65
C ALA A 9 14.62 -4.60 -30.21
N VAL A 10 14.61 -5.80 -29.61
CA VAL A 10 13.61 -6.82 -29.90
C VAL A 10 12.31 -6.39 -29.23
N THR A 11 11.34 -5.93 -30.02
CA THR A 11 10.02 -5.49 -29.52
C THR A 11 8.99 -6.61 -29.56
N GLN A 12 9.27 -7.71 -30.28
CA GLN A 12 8.41 -8.89 -30.32
C GLN A 12 9.22 -10.15 -30.64
N VAL A 13 9.12 -11.20 -29.81
CA VAL A 13 9.66 -12.54 -30.12
C VAL A 13 8.61 -13.32 -30.92
N GLY A 14 9.02 -14.02 -31.99
CA GLY A 14 8.07 -14.78 -32.82
C GLY A 14 7.97 -16.25 -32.39
N ASN A 15 6.78 -16.85 -32.48
CA ASN A 15 6.47 -18.23 -32.05
C ASN A 15 6.42 -19.26 -33.20
N ARG A 16 7.04 -18.97 -34.35
CA ARG A 16 6.96 -19.83 -35.55
C ARG A 16 7.90 -21.04 -35.52
N ILE A 17 8.84 -21.08 -34.58
CA ILE A 17 9.81 -22.16 -34.42
C ILE A 17 9.29 -23.08 -33.33
N VAL A 18 9.00 -24.33 -33.68
CA VAL A 18 8.43 -25.32 -32.75
C VAL A 18 9.52 -26.22 -32.18
N ASP A 19 10.41 -26.75 -33.01
CA ASP A 19 11.52 -27.57 -32.54
C ASP A 19 12.85 -27.14 -33.20
N VAL A 20 13.92 -27.17 -32.43
CA VAL A 20 15.31 -27.03 -32.90
C VAL A 20 16.15 -28.13 -32.28
N VAL A 21 16.70 -29.01 -33.12
CA VAL A 21 17.53 -30.14 -32.70
C VAL A 21 18.84 -30.13 -33.47
N LEU A 22 19.97 -30.25 -32.76
CA LEU A 22 21.31 -30.35 -33.34
C LEU A 22 21.58 -31.76 -33.87
N ASP A 23 22.56 -31.90 -34.77
CA ASP A 23 22.93 -33.19 -35.37
C ASP A 23 23.40 -34.24 -34.35
N ASP A 24 23.85 -33.82 -33.16
CA ASP A 24 24.22 -34.71 -32.05
C ASP A 24 23.03 -35.14 -31.17
N GLY A 25 21.83 -34.64 -31.46
CA GLY A 25 20.58 -34.93 -30.75
C GLY A 25 20.23 -33.92 -29.65
N THR A 26 21.05 -32.88 -29.43
CA THR A 26 20.75 -31.83 -28.44
C THR A 26 19.51 -31.02 -28.88
N VAL A 27 18.52 -30.92 -28.01
CA VAL A 27 17.29 -30.14 -28.24
C VAL A 27 17.46 -28.75 -27.64
N LEU A 28 17.34 -27.71 -28.48
CA LEU A 28 17.48 -26.31 -28.07
C LEU A 28 16.12 -25.61 -27.94
N VAL A 29 15.15 -26.05 -28.74
CA VAL A 29 13.74 -25.61 -28.66
C VAL A 29 12.88 -26.85 -28.77
N ALA A 30 11.89 -26.98 -27.88
CA ALA A 30 10.88 -28.04 -27.90
C ALA A 30 9.50 -27.42 -27.73
N ASN A 31 8.56 -27.75 -28.62
CA ASN A 31 7.19 -27.20 -28.60
C ASN A 31 7.11 -25.66 -28.48
N GLY A 32 8.05 -24.93 -29.10
CA GLY A 32 8.11 -23.48 -29.08
C GLY A 32 8.79 -22.86 -27.86
N MET A 33 9.21 -23.67 -26.89
CA MET A 33 9.94 -23.23 -25.69
C MET A 33 11.43 -23.50 -25.79
N VAL A 34 12.24 -22.57 -25.31
CA VAL A 34 13.69 -22.75 -25.20
C VAL A 34 13.99 -23.81 -24.13
N VAL A 35 14.77 -24.82 -24.49
CA VAL A 35 15.25 -25.82 -23.53
C VAL A 35 16.51 -25.27 -22.85
N PRO A 36 16.55 -25.13 -21.52
CA PRO A 36 17.74 -24.65 -20.81
C PRO A 36 18.94 -25.56 -21.08
N GLY A 37 20.11 -24.97 -21.37
CA GLY A 37 21.31 -25.72 -21.70
C GLY A 37 22.56 -24.85 -21.85
N ASP A 38 23.68 -25.51 -22.17
CA ASP A 38 24.97 -24.84 -22.38
C ASP A 38 24.95 -23.91 -23.62
N PRO A 39 25.70 -22.80 -23.59
CA PRO A 39 25.82 -21.92 -24.75
C PRO A 39 26.35 -22.65 -25.99
N ILE A 40 25.72 -22.40 -27.14
CA ILE A 40 26.14 -22.97 -28.41
C ILE A 40 27.12 -22.05 -29.16
N THR A 41 27.99 -22.64 -29.96
CA THR A 41 28.83 -21.91 -30.92
C THR A 41 28.21 -22.01 -32.31
N ILE A 42 27.97 -20.86 -32.95
CA ILE A 42 27.34 -20.78 -34.28
C ILE A 42 28.37 -20.27 -35.30
N ALA A 43 28.39 -20.89 -36.49
CA ALA A 43 29.12 -20.36 -37.64
C ALA A 43 28.16 -19.56 -38.55
N THR A 44 28.51 -18.32 -38.86
CA THR A 44 27.74 -17.46 -39.76
C THR A 44 28.66 -16.56 -40.60
N ILE A 45 28.11 -15.83 -41.57
CA ILE A 45 28.86 -14.80 -42.30
C ILE A 45 28.98 -13.52 -41.46
N ASP A 46 30.04 -12.75 -41.70
CA ASP A 46 30.34 -11.53 -40.96
C ASP A 46 29.25 -10.45 -41.06
N PHE A 47 28.54 -10.40 -42.19
CA PHE A 47 27.37 -9.53 -42.37
C PHE A 47 26.26 -9.83 -41.34
N LEU A 48 25.88 -11.11 -41.17
CA LEU A 48 24.83 -11.49 -40.22
C LEU A 48 25.31 -11.35 -38.77
N ALA A 49 26.56 -11.72 -38.46
CA ALA A 49 27.14 -11.57 -37.11
C ALA A 49 27.15 -10.11 -36.61
N ARG A 50 27.15 -9.14 -37.54
CA ARG A 50 27.05 -7.70 -37.25
C ARG A 50 25.61 -7.17 -37.20
N GLY A 51 24.61 -8.04 -37.23
CA GLY A 51 23.19 -7.66 -37.24
C GLY A 51 22.59 -7.44 -38.63
N GLY A 52 23.28 -7.84 -39.70
CA GLY A 52 22.73 -7.80 -41.06
C GLY A 52 21.43 -8.58 -41.18
N ASP A 53 20.49 -8.09 -42.00
CA ASP A 53 19.12 -8.60 -42.13
C ASP A 53 18.38 -8.74 -40.78
N GLN A 54 18.73 -7.89 -39.80
CA GLN A 54 18.13 -7.82 -38.46
C GLN A 54 18.30 -9.11 -37.62
N TYR A 55 19.40 -9.85 -37.80
CA TYR A 55 19.68 -10.98 -36.91
C TYR A 55 20.14 -10.49 -35.51
N PRO A 56 19.46 -10.86 -34.41
CA PRO A 56 19.66 -10.30 -33.07
C PRO A 56 20.81 -10.98 -32.32
N TYR A 57 22.05 -10.83 -32.80
CA TYR A 57 23.22 -11.37 -32.08
C TYR A 57 23.59 -10.55 -30.82
N ASN A 58 22.88 -9.46 -30.50
CA ASN A 58 22.93 -8.69 -29.25
C ASN A 58 24.35 -8.37 -28.73
N GLY A 59 25.26 -7.99 -29.63
CA GLY A 59 26.64 -7.66 -29.27
C GLY A 59 27.53 -8.86 -28.89
N ALA A 60 27.09 -10.09 -29.17
CA ALA A 60 27.85 -11.29 -28.90
C ALA A 60 29.25 -11.25 -29.56
N PRO A 61 30.32 -11.66 -28.85
CA PRO A 61 31.66 -11.64 -29.39
C PRO A 61 31.79 -12.64 -30.56
N PHE A 62 32.38 -12.20 -31.68
CA PHE A 62 32.64 -13.05 -32.84
C PHE A 62 34.09 -12.93 -33.31
N THR A 63 34.60 -13.99 -33.93
CA THR A 63 35.95 -14.04 -34.53
C THR A 63 35.86 -14.33 -36.02
N SER A 64 36.45 -13.48 -36.86
CA SER A 64 36.54 -13.75 -38.30
C SER A 64 37.68 -14.72 -38.60
N VAL A 65 37.39 -15.79 -39.33
CA VAL A 65 38.35 -16.84 -39.71
C VAL A 65 39.14 -16.54 -40.99
N GLY A 66 38.99 -15.33 -41.56
CA GLY A 66 39.82 -14.86 -42.68
C GLY A 66 39.56 -15.53 -44.04
N VAL A 67 38.42 -16.21 -44.19
CA VAL A 67 37.99 -16.89 -45.42
C VAL A 67 36.66 -16.30 -45.86
N THR A 68 36.50 -16.01 -47.16
CA THR A 68 35.21 -15.52 -47.68
C THR A 68 34.20 -16.67 -47.79
N TYR A 69 32.90 -16.39 -47.73
CA TYR A 69 31.88 -17.44 -47.86
C TYR A 69 32.00 -18.20 -49.21
N GLN A 70 32.39 -17.51 -50.29
CA GLN A 70 32.63 -18.16 -51.59
C GLN A 70 33.83 -19.11 -51.53
N GLN A 71 34.89 -18.73 -50.82
CA GLN A 71 36.08 -19.55 -50.63
C GLN A 71 35.76 -20.76 -49.74
N ALA A 72 34.94 -20.58 -48.70
CA ALA A 72 34.48 -21.66 -47.82
C ALA A 72 33.64 -22.69 -48.60
N VAL A 73 32.70 -22.24 -49.44
CA VAL A 73 31.90 -23.12 -50.32
C VAL A 73 32.81 -23.85 -51.32
N ALA A 74 33.75 -23.15 -51.95
CA ALA A 74 34.70 -23.76 -52.88
C ALA A 74 35.56 -24.84 -52.22
N ASN A 75 36.09 -24.56 -51.03
CA ASN A 75 36.87 -25.52 -50.24
C ASN A 75 36.01 -26.72 -49.84
N TYR A 76 34.76 -26.50 -49.41
CA TYR A 76 33.86 -27.59 -49.05
C TYR A 76 33.53 -28.50 -50.25
N ILE A 77 33.30 -27.93 -51.43
CA ILE A 77 33.07 -28.72 -52.65
C ILE A 77 34.30 -29.57 -53.00
N VAL A 78 35.50 -29.01 -52.91
CA VAL A 78 36.73 -29.72 -53.29
C VAL A 78 37.17 -30.72 -52.24
N ASP A 79 37.27 -30.28 -50.98
CA ASP A 79 37.88 -31.03 -49.89
C ASP A 79 36.85 -31.83 -49.07
N GLY A 80 35.63 -31.31 -48.93
CA GLY A 80 34.54 -31.96 -48.17
C GLY A 80 33.76 -32.97 -49.01
N LEU A 81 33.40 -32.62 -50.24
CA LEU A 81 32.62 -33.47 -51.16
C LEU A 81 33.48 -34.19 -52.21
N GLY A 82 34.82 -34.02 -52.18
CA GLY A 82 35.73 -34.68 -53.12
C GLY A 82 35.63 -34.17 -54.56
N GLY A 83 35.15 -32.94 -54.76
CA GLY A 83 35.08 -32.26 -56.06
C GLY A 83 33.80 -32.52 -56.88
N ALA A 84 32.80 -33.20 -56.33
CA ALA A 84 31.52 -33.44 -57.00
C ALA A 84 30.35 -33.23 -56.03
N ILE A 85 29.31 -32.51 -56.50
CA ILE A 85 28.03 -32.38 -55.79
C ILE A 85 27.07 -33.38 -56.41
N THR A 86 26.56 -34.33 -55.63
CA THR A 86 25.57 -35.31 -56.11
C THR A 86 24.18 -35.06 -55.53
N ALA A 87 23.15 -35.60 -56.18
CA ALA A 87 21.78 -35.54 -55.65
C ALA A 87 21.60 -36.34 -54.34
N ALA A 88 22.56 -37.21 -54.00
CA ALA A 88 22.60 -37.89 -52.70
C ALA A 88 23.14 -36.97 -51.60
N ASP A 89 24.02 -36.03 -51.94
CA ASP A 89 24.54 -35.03 -51.01
C ASP A 89 23.53 -33.90 -50.82
N TYR A 90 22.90 -33.43 -51.91
CA TYR A 90 21.92 -32.34 -51.91
C TYR A 90 20.76 -32.63 -52.89
N PRO A 91 19.61 -33.14 -52.43
CA PRO A 91 18.48 -33.48 -53.29
C PRO A 91 17.74 -32.24 -53.82
N GLU A 92 17.10 -32.40 -54.98
CA GLU A 92 16.28 -31.38 -55.63
C GLU A 92 14.99 -31.15 -54.82
N GLY A 93 15.06 -30.24 -53.84
CA GLY A 93 14.00 -29.99 -52.84
C GLY A 93 14.52 -29.71 -51.42
N GLY A 94 15.82 -29.91 -51.17
CA GLY A 94 16.44 -29.75 -49.85
C GLY A 94 16.41 -31.04 -49.02
N GLU A 95 17.32 -31.15 -48.06
CA GLU A 95 17.53 -32.37 -47.26
C GLU A 95 16.52 -32.55 -46.11
N GLY A 96 15.52 -31.67 -45.99
CA GLY A 96 14.53 -31.72 -44.91
C GLY A 96 15.04 -31.20 -43.55
N ARG A 97 16.16 -30.45 -43.51
CA ARG A 97 16.66 -29.80 -42.28
C ARG A 97 15.77 -28.66 -41.76
N ILE A 98 14.85 -28.19 -42.60
CA ILE A 98 13.80 -27.25 -42.23
C ILE A 98 12.48 -27.91 -42.63
N THR A 99 11.68 -28.28 -41.64
CA THR A 99 10.35 -28.85 -41.83
C THR A 99 9.29 -27.88 -41.35
N THR A 100 8.31 -27.56 -42.20
CA THR A 100 7.11 -26.85 -41.77
C THR A 100 6.16 -27.87 -41.14
N LEU A 101 5.84 -27.72 -39.86
CA LEU A 101 4.82 -28.54 -39.21
C LEU A 101 3.47 -28.23 -39.84
N ALA A 102 2.89 -29.22 -40.51
CA ALA A 102 1.50 -29.21 -40.91
C ALA A 102 0.72 -30.06 -39.91
N ALA A 103 0.31 -29.44 -38.79
CA ALA A 103 -0.91 -29.82 -38.09
C ALA A 103 -1.90 -28.66 -38.29
N PRO A 104 -3.14 -28.93 -38.74
CA PRO A 104 -4.12 -27.87 -38.94
C PRO A 104 -4.69 -27.46 -37.59
N THR A 105 -4.15 -26.41 -36.97
CA THR A 105 -5.01 -25.52 -36.18
C THR A 105 -5.90 -24.80 -37.18
N ASP A 106 -7.14 -25.24 -37.32
CA ASP A 106 -8.09 -24.62 -38.24
C ASP A 106 -8.72 -23.36 -37.62
N PHE A 107 -8.83 -23.31 -36.29
CA PHE A 107 -9.21 -22.12 -35.52
C PHE A 107 -8.28 -21.92 -34.31
N GLY A 108 -8.01 -20.67 -33.96
CA GLY A 108 -7.31 -20.29 -32.75
C GLY A 108 -8.01 -19.09 -32.13
N LEU A 109 -7.94 -18.97 -30.81
CA LEU A 109 -8.57 -17.92 -30.03
C LEU A 109 -7.57 -17.34 -29.02
N VAL A 110 -7.58 -16.03 -28.85
CA VAL A 110 -6.98 -15.34 -27.71
C VAL A 110 -8.13 -14.94 -26.80
N ILE A 111 -8.07 -15.41 -25.56
CA ILE A 111 -9.00 -15.07 -24.50
C ILE A 111 -8.29 -14.08 -23.61
N HIS A 112 -8.71 -12.83 -23.69
CA HIS A 112 -8.41 -11.81 -22.70
C HIS A 112 -9.41 -11.95 -21.56
N HIS A 113 -8.95 -11.87 -20.33
CA HIS A 113 -9.85 -11.92 -19.19
C HIS A 113 -9.41 -11.02 -18.04
N ASN A 114 -10.40 -10.67 -17.23
CA ASN A 114 -10.30 -9.95 -15.98
C ASN A 114 -11.27 -10.57 -14.98
N ASN A 115 -11.06 -10.31 -13.71
CA ASN A 115 -11.97 -10.65 -12.63
C ASN A 115 -11.78 -9.60 -11.52
N ASP A 116 -12.79 -9.44 -10.66
CA ASP A 116 -12.65 -8.68 -9.41
C ASP A 116 -12.11 -7.25 -9.64
N GLY A 117 -12.74 -6.53 -10.58
CA GLY A 117 -12.34 -5.15 -10.89
C GLY A 117 -12.54 -4.17 -9.72
N GLU A 118 -13.52 -4.46 -8.86
CA GLU A 118 -13.71 -3.89 -7.51
C GLU A 118 -13.61 -2.37 -7.40
N SER A 119 -13.97 -1.65 -8.46
CA SER A 119 -13.84 -0.19 -8.53
C SER A 119 -12.43 0.36 -8.32
N GLN A 120 -11.37 -0.43 -8.51
CA GLN A 120 -9.98 0.02 -8.45
C GLN A 120 -9.56 0.67 -9.78
N LEU A 121 -10.18 1.80 -10.12
CA LEU A 121 -10.06 2.46 -11.42
C LEU A 121 -8.75 3.23 -11.56
N VAL A 122 -8.18 3.75 -10.47
CA VAL A 122 -7.02 4.67 -10.52
C VAL A 122 -5.68 3.93 -10.63
N ASN A 123 -5.32 3.10 -9.66
CA ASN A 123 -4.02 2.41 -9.57
C ASN A 123 -4.08 1.22 -8.58
N ALA A 124 -3.00 0.46 -8.42
CA ALA A 124 -2.94 -0.68 -7.50
C ALA A 124 -2.64 -0.33 -6.02
N GLY A 125 -2.84 0.94 -5.62
CA GLY A 125 -2.63 1.41 -4.24
C GLY A 125 -1.26 2.03 -3.98
N SER A 126 -1.02 2.37 -2.71
CA SER A 126 0.17 3.13 -2.28
C SER A 126 1.48 2.37 -2.49
N GLY A 127 2.47 3.04 -3.06
CA GLY A 127 3.76 2.44 -3.47
C GLY A 127 3.68 1.63 -4.77
N LEU A 128 2.49 1.52 -5.38
CA LEU A 128 2.21 0.84 -6.63
C LEU A 128 1.42 1.73 -7.61
N GLU A 129 1.58 3.05 -7.51
CA GLU A 129 0.82 4.05 -8.29
C GLU A 129 1.00 3.88 -9.81
N ASP A 130 2.12 3.29 -10.23
CA ASP A 130 2.48 2.96 -11.62
C ASP A 130 1.87 1.65 -12.16
N PHE A 131 1.20 0.88 -11.31
CA PHE A 131 0.61 -0.42 -11.61
C PHE A 131 -0.92 -0.39 -11.49
N GLY A 132 -1.58 -1.35 -12.14
CA GLY A 132 -3.03 -1.46 -12.11
C GLY A 132 -3.77 -0.25 -12.70
N GLY A 133 -5.06 -0.14 -12.39
CA GLY A 133 -5.95 0.91 -12.86
C GLY A 133 -6.51 0.67 -14.26
N VAL A 134 -7.79 1.01 -14.44
CA VAL A 134 -8.57 0.65 -15.62
C VAL A 134 -8.06 1.32 -16.91
N ALA A 135 -7.47 2.52 -16.81
CA ALA A 135 -6.93 3.21 -17.99
C ALA A 135 -5.64 2.55 -18.51
N ARG A 136 -4.74 2.08 -17.63
CA ARG A 136 -3.55 1.29 -18.03
C ARG A 136 -3.95 -0.09 -18.53
N PHE A 137 -4.95 -0.69 -17.90
CA PHE A 137 -5.55 -1.94 -18.35
C PHE A 137 -6.06 -1.78 -19.80
N GLY A 138 -6.82 -0.73 -20.09
CA GLY A 138 -7.32 -0.42 -21.42
C GLY A 138 -6.22 -0.23 -22.46
N ALA A 139 -5.19 0.56 -22.17
CA ALA A 139 -4.06 0.74 -23.08
C ALA A 139 -3.32 -0.58 -23.36
N THR A 140 -3.14 -1.41 -22.33
CA THR A 140 -2.50 -2.72 -22.45
C THR A 140 -3.35 -3.65 -23.32
N LEU A 141 -4.65 -3.75 -23.05
CA LEU A 141 -5.61 -4.50 -23.85
C LEU A 141 -5.58 -4.05 -25.31
N ASP A 142 -5.55 -2.74 -25.57
CA ASP A 142 -5.52 -2.18 -26.92
C ASP A 142 -4.28 -2.62 -27.71
N VAL A 143 -3.12 -2.68 -27.04
CA VAL A 143 -1.89 -3.24 -27.60
C VAL A 143 -2.04 -4.75 -27.85
N ARG A 144 -2.62 -5.50 -26.92
CA ARG A 144 -2.81 -6.94 -27.07
C ARG A 144 -3.78 -7.31 -28.19
N ARG A 145 -4.90 -6.62 -28.31
CA ARG A 145 -5.87 -6.75 -29.41
C ARG A 145 -5.26 -6.43 -30.78
N ARG A 146 -4.32 -5.48 -30.86
CA ARG A 146 -3.55 -5.23 -32.09
C ARG A 146 -2.61 -6.39 -32.44
N ILE A 147 -2.08 -7.10 -31.44
CA ILE A 147 -1.24 -8.29 -31.67
C ILE A 147 -2.11 -9.46 -32.15
N SER A 148 -3.24 -9.74 -31.50
CA SER A 148 -4.14 -10.83 -31.87
C SER A 148 -4.79 -10.61 -33.24
N SER A 149 -5.23 -9.40 -33.56
CA SER A 149 -5.83 -9.06 -34.87
C SER A 149 -4.88 -9.24 -36.06
N ASN A 150 -3.57 -9.04 -35.85
CA ASN A 150 -2.52 -9.31 -36.86
C ASN A 150 -2.16 -10.81 -36.97
N SER A 151 -2.83 -11.67 -36.21
CA SER A 151 -2.66 -13.11 -36.23
C SER A 151 -3.83 -13.83 -36.93
N ARG A 152 -3.78 -15.16 -36.95
CA ARG A 152 -4.88 -16.01 -37.41
C ARG A 152 -5.92 -16.30 -36.32
N PHE A 153 -5.69 -15.84 -35.09
CA PHE A 153 -6.52 -16.10 -33.93
C PHE A 153 -7.67 -15.11 -33.86
N GLY A 154 -8.83 -15.56 -33.37
CA GLY A 154 -9.89 -14.71 -32.87
C GLY A 154 -9.48 -14.03 -31.56
N ASP A 155 -10.24 -13.03 -31.15
CA ASP A 155 -10.01 -12.23 -29.95
C ASP A 155 -11.34 -12.03 -29.22
N ILE A 156 -11.37 -12.33 -27.93
CA ILE A 156 -12.51 -12.01 -27.04
C ILE A 156 -11.99 -11.50 -25.69
N LEU A 157 -12.76 -10.64 -25.03
CA LEU A 157 -12.53 -10.17 -23.68
C LEU A 157 -13.70 -10.59 -22.77
N LEU A 158 -13.40 -11.27 -21.67
CA LEU A 158 -14.38 -11.78 -20.72
C LEU A 158 -14.09 -11.26 -19.30
N SER A 159 -15.13 -11.05 -18.49
CA SER A 159 -14.98 -10.77 -17.05
C SER A 159 -15.62 -11.88 -16.23
N SER A 160 -14.97 -12.32 -15.15
CA SER A 160 -15.55 -13.28 -14.21
C SER A 160 -16.36 -12.64 -13.08
N GLY A 161 -16.67 -11.35 -13.12
CA GLY A 161 -17.56 -10.70 -12.13
C GLY A 161 -16.83 -9.83 -11.10
N ASP A 162 -17.57 -9.34 -10.11
CA ASP A 162 -17.15 -8.42 -9.04
C ASP A 162 -16.51 -7.13 -9.57
N ASN A 163 -17.31 -6.42 -10.34
CA ASN A 163 -16.83 -5.25 -11.07
C ASN A 163 -16.76 -3.98 -10.21
N PHE A 164 -17.47 -3.97 -9.07
CA PHE A 164 -17.47 -2.85 -8.14
C PHE A 164 -17.48 -3.34 -6.69
N LEU A 165 -16.86 -2.56 -5.81
CA LEU A 165 -16.80 -2.80 -4.36
C LEU A 165 -17.01 -1.47 -3.61
N ALA A 166 -17.50 -1.54 -2.37
CA ALA A 166 -17.63 -0.35 -1.54
C ALA A 166 -16.26 0.31 -1.27
N GLY A 167 -16.13 1.59 -1.62
CA GLY A 167 -14.93 2.38 -1.37
C GLY A 167 -15.04 3.80 -1.90
N PRO A 168 -14.01 4.64 -1.71
CA PRO A 168 -14.00 6.02 -2.19
C PRO A 168 -14.26 6.15 -3.69
N GLU A 169 -13.69 5.26 -4.51
CA GLU A 169 -13.84 5.28 -5.97
C GLU A 169 -15.28 4.94 -6.40
N PHE A 170 -15.88 3.89 -5.83
CA PHE A 170 -17.27 3.56 -6.15
C PHE A 170 -18.26 4.58 -5.57
N ASN A 171 -17.94 5.23 -4.45
CA ASN A 171 -18.76 6.34 -3.96
C ASN A 171 -18.84 7.49 -4.99
N ALA A 172 -17.74 7.81 -5.67
CA ALA A 172 -17.75 8.78 -6.77
C ALA A 172 -18.68 8.33 -7.91
N SER A 173 -18.73 7.02 -8.21
CA SER A 173 -19.70 6.44 -9.15
C SER A 173 -21.15 6.60 -8.69
N LEU A 174 -21.44 6.31 -7.42
CA LEU A 174 -22.79 6.47 -6.85
C LEU A 174 -23.26 7.93 -6.90
N GLU A 175 -22.37 8.89 -6.61
CA GLU A 175 -22.66 10.33 -6.70
C GLU A 175 -22.90 10.80 -8.14
N ASN A 176 -22.15 10.26 -9.10
CA ASN A 176 -22.38 10.54 -10.52
C ASN A 176 -23.74 9.99 -11.00
N GLY A 177 -24.14 8.83 -10.46
CA GLY A 177 -25.32 8.10 -10.90
C GLY A 177 -25.10 7.40 -12.24
N VAL A 178 -26.18 6.87 -12.84
CA VAL A 178 -26.10 6.09 -14.08
C VAL A 178 -25.82 6.97 -15.30
N PRO A 179 -24.79 6.68 -16.13
CA PRO A 179 -23.86 5.55 -16.01
C PRO A 179 -22.74 5.80 -14.98
N PHE A 180 -22.45 4.81 -14.14
CA PHE A 180 -21.32 4.85 -13.20
C PHE A 180 -19.97 4.97 -13.92
N TYR A 181 -18.94 5.52 -13.27
CA TYR A 181 -17.61 5.64 -13.89
C TYR A 181 -17.02 4.26 -14.22
N ASP A 182 -17.24 3.27 -13.36
CA ASP A 182 -16.93 1.86 -13.60
C ASP A 182 -17.56 1.36 -14.90
N THR A 183 -18.87 1.59 -15.05
CA THR A 183 -19.61 1.18 -16.25
C THR A 183 -19.12 1.92 -17.49
N ILE A 184 -18.79 3.21 -17.40
CA ILE A 184 -18.21 3.98 -18.51
C ILE A 184 -16.90 3.34 -18.95
N ALA A 185 -15.99 3.05 -18.02
CA ALA A 185 -14.70 2.43 -18.33
C ALA A 185 -14.88 1.05 -18.97
N MET A 186 -15.76 0.20 -18.42
CA MET A 186 -16.03 -1.13 -18.96
C MET A 186 -16.71 -1.11 -20.33
N ASP A 187 -17.63 -0.16 -20.59
CA ASP A 187 -18.25 0.03 -21.91
C ASP A 187 -17.19 0.43 -22.96
N MET A 188 -16.16 1.18 -22.55
CA MET A 188 -15.03 1.53 -23.42
C MET A 188 -14.04 0.38 -23.63
N LEU A 189 -13.84 -0.50 -22.64
CA LEU A 189 -13.03 -1.72 -22.78
C LEU A 189 -13.65 -2.72 -23.76
N GLY A 190 -14.99 -2.80 -23.78
CA GLY A 190 -15.74 -3.68 -24.67
C GLY A 190 -15.55 -5.15 -24.37
N TYR A 191 -16.10 -5.57 -23.23
CA TYR A 191 -16.29 -6.97 -22.86
C TYR A 191 -17.30 -7.64 -23.80
N ASP A 192 -17.07 -8.91 -24.12
CA ASP A 192 -17.98 -9.73 -24.94
C ASP A 192 -19.01 -10.47 -24.09
N ALA A 193 -18.68 -10.79 -22.83
CA ALA A 193 -19.58 -11.29 -21.80
C ALA A 193 -18.98 -11.06 -20.41
N ILE A 194 -19.84 -10.94 -19.40
CA ILE A 194 -19.45 -10.66 -18.00
C ILE A 194 -20.20 -11.62 -17.09
N ALA A 195 -19.53 -12.38 -16.24
CA ALA A 195 -20.20 -13.18 -15.20
C ALA A 195 -20.75 -12.26 -14.10
N ILE A 196 -21.81 -12.69 -13.42
CA ILE A 196 -22.29 -12.02 -12.21
C ILE A 196 -21.53 -12.61 -11.01
N GLY A 197 -20.86 -11.77 -10.23
CA GLY A 197 -20.20 -12.16 -8.97
C GLY A 197 -21.01 -11.83 -7.72
N ASN A 198 -20.41 -11.94 -6.54
CA ASN A 198 -21.08 -11.58 -5.29
C ASN A 198 -21.12 -10.07 -5.07
N HIS A 199 -20.02 -9.34 -5.23
CA HIS A 199 -19.97 -7.90 -5.00
C HIS A 199 -20.87 -7.11 -5.96
N ASP A 200 -21.22 -7.70 -7.10
CA ASP A 200 -22.28 -7.18 -7.97
C ASP A 200 -23.65 -7.03 -7.24
N PHE A 201 -23.88 -7.67 -6.08
CA PHE A 201 -25.09 -7.55 -5.25
C PHE A 201 -24.89 -6.77 -3.95
N ASP A 202 -23.72 -6.17 -3.71
CA ASP A 202 -23.38 -5.59 -2.41
C ASP A 202 -24.35 -4.49 -1.99
N PHE A 203 -24.71 -3.63 -2.95
CA PHE A 203 -25.68 -2.56 -2.80
C PHE A 203 -27.10 -2.96 -3.21
N GLY A 204 -27.33 -4.25 -3.41
CA GLY A 204 -28.60 -4.84 -3.80
C GLY A 204 -28.86 -4.90 -5.31
N PRO A 205 -29.92 -5.62 -5.71
CA PRO A 205 -30.23 -5.91 -7.12
C PRO A 205 -30.56 -4.66 -7.95
N ASP A 206 -31.00 -3.57 -7.31
CA ASP A 206 -31.33 -2.33 -7.99
C ASP A 206 -30.06 -1.61 -8.49
N VAL A 207 -28.96 -1.64 -7.74
CA VAL A 207 -27.66 -1.06 -8.16
C VAL A 207 -27.00 -1.90 -9.25
N LEU A 208 -27.10 -3.24 -9.19
CA LEU A 208 -26.70 -4.10 -10.30
C LEU A 208 -27.47 -3.77 -11.58
N ALA A 209 -28.79 -3.57 -11.47
CA ALA A 209 -29.60 -3.17 -12.61
C ALA A 209 -29.14 -1.83 -13.19
N ASP A 210 -28.86 -0.84 -12.34
CA ASP A 210 -28.30 0.47 -12.72
C ASP A 210 -26.95 0.34 -13.44
N PHE A 211 -26.06 -0.53 -12.95
CA PHE A 211 -24.78 -0.84 -13.58
C PHE A 211 -24.96 -1.43 -14.99
N ILE A 212 -25.83 -2.44 -15.14
CA ILE A 212 -26.11 -3.09 -16.44
C ILE A 212 -26.79 -2.11 -17.42
N GLU A 213 -27.67 -1.24 -16.92
CA GLU A 213 -28.36 -0.22 -17.71
C GLU A 213 -27.44 0.93 -18.16
N GLY A 214 -26.33 1.16 -17.47
CA GLY A 214 -25.35 2.20 -17.81
C GLY A 214 -24.58 1.94 -19.12
N TYR A 215 -24.48 0.69 -19.57
CA TYR A 215 -23.83 0.37 -20.86
C TYR A 215 -24.61 0.96 -22.03
N SER A 216 -23.91 1.72 -22.88
CA SER A 216 -24.49 2.50 -23.97
C SER A 216 -24.03 2.04 -25.35
N GLU A 217 -22.82 1.49 -25.47
CA GLU A 217 -22.23 1.10 -26.75
C GLU A 217 -22.14 -0.42 -26.92
N THR A 218 -21.51 -1.11 -25.99
CA THR A 218 -21.13 -2.53 -26.11
C THR A 218 -22.22 -3.46 -25.61
N MET A 219 -22.95 -3.06 -24.57
CA MET A 219 -24.08 -3.77 -23.98
C MET A 219 -23.82 -5.28 -23.81
N PRO A 220 -22.73 -5.68 -23.13
CA PRO A 220 -22.40 -7.09 -22.95
C PRO A 220 -23.56 -7.84 -22.27
N PRO A 221 -23.79 -9.12 -22.63
CA PRO A 221 -24.62 -10.00 -21.84
C PRO A 221 -23.92 -10.30 -20.50
N TYR A 222 -24.64 -10.08 -19.41
CA TYR A 222 -24.28 -10.60 -18.10
C TYR A 222 -24.73 -12.05 -18.01
N VAL A 223 -23.86 -12.96 -17.58
CA VAL A 223 -24.12 -14.39 -17.58
C VAL A 223 -24.11 -14.99 -16.17
N SER A 224 -25.15 -15.76 -15.85
CA SER A 224 -25.19 -16.66 -14.70
C SER A 224 -26.30 -17.68 -14.89
N ALA A 225 -25.95 -18.97 -14.93
CA ALA A 225 -26.90 -20.04 -15.17
C ALA A 225 -27.71 -20.41 -13.91
N ASN A 226 -27.16 -20.18 -12.72
CA ASN A 226 -27.71 -20.63 -11.45
C ASN A 226 -28.37 -19.50 -10.62
N LEU A 227 -28.68 -18.36 -11.23
CA LEU A 227 -29.47 -17.28 -10.63
C LEU A 227 -30.81 -17.07 -11.34
N GLY A 228 -31.88 -16.86 -10.57
CA GLY A 228 -33.22 -16.55 -11.04
C GLY A 228 -33.72 -15.19 -10.54
N PHE A 229 -34.34 -14.41 -11.41
CA PHE A 229 -34.69 -13.00 -11.13
C PHE A 229 -36.20 -12.72 -11.03
N ALA A 230 -37.04 -13.76 -10.96
CA ALA A 230 -38.49 -13.62 -11.14
C ALA A 230 -39.17 -12.67 -10.14
N ASP A 231 -38.65 -12.63 -8.91
CA ASP A 231 -39.15 -11.77 -7.83
C ASP A 231 -38.39 -10.43 -7.74
N GLU A 232 -37.50 -10.15 -8.70
CA GLU A 232 -36.68 -8.94 -8.82
C GLU A 232 -37.01 -8.16 -10.11
N PRO A 233 -37.99 -7.23 -10.11
CA PRO A 233 -38.59 -6.72 -11.34
C PRO A 233 -37.62 -6.03 -12.32
N ARG A 234 -36.59 -5.33 -11.82
CA ARG A 234 -35.59 -4.66 -12.68
C ARG A 234 -34.65 -5.68 -13.33
N LEU A 235 -34.12 -6.61 -12.55
CA LEU A 235 -33.25 -7.68 -13.09
C LEU A 235 -34.04 -8.63 -14.00
N GLN A 236 -35.30 -8.94 -13.70
CA GLN A 236 -36.16 -9.71 -14.60
C GLN A 236 -36.38 -8.99 -15.93
N ALA A 237 -36.54 -7.66 -15.93
CA ALA A 237 -36.67 -6.90 -17.17
C ALA A 237 -35.40 -6.95 -18.02
N LEU A 238 -34.22 -6.96 -17.39
CA LEU A 238 -32.93 -7.14 -18.06
C LEU A 238 -32.77 -8.58 -18.59
N ALA A 239 -33.21 -9.59 -17.83
CA ALA A 239 -33.24 -10.97 -18.28
C ALA A 239 -34.17 -11.16 -19.50
N ASP A 240 -35.39 -10.61 -19.45
CA ASP A 240 -36.35 -10.62 -20.56
C ASP A 240 -35.81 -9.89 -21.81
N ALA A 241 -34.96 -8.87 -21.62
CA ALA A 241 -34.28 -8.15 -22.68
C ALA A 241 -33.04 -8.86 -23.24
N GLY A 242 -32.64 -10.00 -22.65
CA GLY A 242 -31.42 -10.73 -23.01
C GLY A 242 -30.13 -10.03 -22.59
N ARG A 243 -30.21 -9.09 -21.63
CA ARG A 243 -29.04 -8.45 -21.01
C ARG A 243 -28.48 -9.28 -19.86
N ILE A 244 -29.31 -10.12 -19.23
CA ILE A 244 -28.89 -11.17 -18.28
C ILE A 244 -29.34 -12.52 -18.85
N VAL A 245 -28.43 -13.48 -18.96
CA VAL A 245 -28.70 -14.79 -19.59
C VAL A 245 -27.95 -15.91 -18.87
N SER A 246 -28.37 -17.17 -19.05
CA SER A 246 -27.60 -18.33 -18.53
C SER A 246 -26.35 -18.61 -19.36
N SER A 247 -26.45 -18.42 -20.68
CA SER A 247 -25.34 -18.48 -21.62
C SER A 247 -25.54 -17.55 -22.82
N THR A 248 -24.46 -17.28 -23.54
CA THR A 248 -24.47 -16.55 -24.81
C THR A 248 -23.58 -17.24 -25.85
N VAL A 249 -23.73 -16.88 -27.13
CA VAL A 249 -22.89 -17.38 -28.22
C VAL A 249 -22.21 -16.19 -28.92
N ILE A 250 -20.88 -16.22 -28.95
CA ILE A 250 -20.05 -15.25 -29.67
C ILE A 250 -19.55 -15.91 -30.96
N SER A 251 -19.82 -15.28 -32.11
CA SER A 251 -19.31 -15.74 -33.39
C SER A 251 -18.02 -15.01 -33.75
N GLU A 252 -16.87 -15.68 -33.65
CA GLU A 252 -15.58 -15.09 -33.98
C GLU A 252 -14.88 -15.83 -35.13
N ARG A 253 -14.51 -15.10 -36.17
CA ARG A 253 -13.95 -15.62 -37.44
C ARG A 253 -14.71 -16.82 -38.05
N GLY A 254 -16.02 -16.89 -37.81
CA GLY A 254 -16.90 -17.93 -38.33
C GLY A 254 -16.96 -19.21 -37.50
N MET A 255 -16.42 -19.20 -36.28
CA MET A 255 -16.64 -20.21 -35.25
C MET A 255 -17.56 -19.65 -34.17
N ASP A 256 -18.54 -20.44 -33.76
CA ASP A 256 -19.44 -20.11 -32.65
C ASP A 256 -18.85 -20.64 -31.35
N ILE A 257 -18.71 -19.75 -30.36
CA ILE A 257 -18.15 -19.99 -29.03
C ILE A 257 -19.27 -19.77 -28.02
N GLY A 258 -19.60 -20.79 -27.24
CA GLY A 258 -20.59 -20.71 -26.18
C GLY A 258 -19.93 -20.24 -24.89
N ILE A 259 -20.52 -19.24 -24.23
CA ILE A 259 -20.09 -18.74 -22.93
C ILE A 259 -21.18 -19.05 -21.91
N VAL A 260 -20.88 -19.86 -20.90
CA VAL A 260 -21.79 -20.20 -19.79
C VAL A 260 -21.32 -19.46 -18.53
N GLY A 261 -22.26 -18.89 -17.77
CA GLY A 261 -21.96 -18.22 -16.51
C GLY A 261 -22.30 -19.06 -15.28
N ALA A 262 -21.56 -18.91 -14.19
CA ALA A 262 -21.94 -19.44 -12.88
C ALA A 262 -21.53 -18.49 -11.74
N THR A 263 -22.36 -18.40 -10.70
CA THR A 263 -22.12 -17.56 -9.52
C THR A 263 -22.15 -18.43 -8.27
N THR A 264 -21.36 -18.11 -7.25
CA THR A 264 -21.33 -18.87 -6.00
C THR A 264 -22.73 -18.98 -5.38
N PRO A 265 -23.15 -20.16 -4.88
CA PRO A 265 -24.41 -20.27 -4.15
C PRO A 265 -24.39 -19.53 -2.80
N ASN A 266 -23.20 -19.10 -2.34
CA ASN A 266 -23.03 -18.45 -1.05
C ASN A 266 -23.45 -16.97 -1.04
N ILE A 267 -23.88 -16.37 -2.15
CA ILE A 267 -24.19 -14.92 -2.22
C ILE A 267 -25.18 -14.42 -1.15
N ASN A 268 -26.09 -15.28 -0.67
CA ASN A 268 -27.00 -14.94 0.42
C ASN A 268 -26.31 -14.69 1.76
N PHE A 269 -25.08 -15.19 1.93
CA PHE A 269 -24.27 -15.04 3.13
C PHE A 269 -23.15 -14.02 2.97
N ILE A 270 -22.80 -13.68 1.72
CA ILE A 270 -21.62 -12.85 1.45
C ILE A 270 -21.92 -11.51 0.79
N SER A 271 -23.18 -11.27 0.37
CA SER A 271 -23.62 -10.02 -0.26
C SER A 271 -25.11 -9.71 0.05
N SER A 272 -25.77 -8.84 -0.74
CA SER A 272 -27.14 -8.35 -0.51
C SER A 272 -28.14 -8.68 -1.65
N PRO A 273 -28.30 -9.94 -2.09
CA PRO A 273 -29.06 -10.28 -3.30
C PRO A 273 -30.59 -10.10 -3.22
N ARG A 274 -31.16 -9.79 -2.04
CA ARG A 274 -32.63 -9.69 -1.79
C ARG A 274 -33.38 -10.95 -2.25
N ASP A 275 -34.30 -10.85 -3.23
CA ASP A 275 -35.21 -11.93 -3.63
C ASP A 275 -34.70 -12.69 -4.89
N VAL A 276 -33.41 -12.57 -5.23
CA VAL A 276 -32.79 -13.41 -6.28
C VAL A 276 -32.82 -14.89 -5.85
N ASP A 277 -33.37 -15.75 -6.70
CA ASP A 277 -33.43 -17.20 -6.50
C ASP A 277 -32.07 -17.83 -6.80
N VAL A 278 -31.38 -18.29 -5.76
CA VAL A 278 -30.04 -18.88 -5.84
C VAL A 278 -30.15 -20.40 -5.90
N MET A 279 -29.75 -20.98 -7.02
CA MET A 279 -29.84 -22.43 -7.22
C MET A 279 -28.53 -23.12 -6.84
N GLU A 280 -28.62 -24.05 -5.88
CA GLU A 280 -27.49 -24.75 -5.24
C GLU A 280 -26.77 -25.79 -6.13
N ASP A 281 -27.47 -26.40 -7.10
CA ASP A 281 -26.92 -27.45 -7.97
C ASP A 281 -26.14 -26.86 -9.15
N VAL A 282 -25.06 -26.13 -8.86
CA VAL A 282 -24.24 -25.42 -9.86
C VAL A 282 -23.80 -26.38 -10.98
N ALA A 283 -23.24 -27.54 -10.63
CA ALA A 283 -22.76 -28.52 -11.62
C ALA A 283 -23.88 -29.04 -12.53
N GLY A 284 -25.03 -29.43 -11.98
CA GLY A 284 -26.16 -29.91 -12.76
C GLY A 284 -26.74 -28.85 -13.70
N ILE A 285 -26.79 -27.60 -13.26
CA ILE A 285 -27.31 -26.46 -14.02
C ILE A 285 -26.36 -26.05 -15.14
N VAL A 286 -25.08 -25.90 -14.84
CA VAL A 286 -24.05 -25.59 -15.84
C VAL A 286 -24.00 -26.69 -16.90
N GLN A 287 -23.98 -27.98 -16.51
CA GLN A 287 -23.97 -29.07 -17.49
C GLN A 287 -25.20 -29.05 -18.40
N ALA A 288 -26.38 -28.75 -17.88
CA ALA A 288 -27.59 -28.67 -18.70
C ALA A 288 -27.50 -27.57 -19.78
N GLU A 289 -26.84 -26.46 -19.47
CA GLU A 289 -26.61 -25.37 -20.41
C GLU A 289 -25.52 -25.71 -21.44
N VAL A 290 -24.42 -26.36 -21.01
CA VAL A 290 -23.39 -26.91 -21.89
C VAL A 290 -23.99 -27.91 -22.89
N ASP A 291 -24.85 -28.81 -22.42
CA ASP A 291 -25.57 -29.79 -23.26
C ASP A 291 -26.48 -29.08 -24.29
N ALA A 292 -27.16 -28.00 -23.88
CA ALA A 292 -28.04 -27.24 -24.75
C ALA A 292 -27.26 -26.53 -25.87
N LEU A 293 -26.14 -25.90 -25.55
CA LEU A 293 -25.25 -25.26 -26.51
C LEU A 293 -24.66 -26.29 -27.48
N THR A 294 -24.16 -27.41 -26.98
CA THR A 294 -23.60 -28.49 -27.80
C THR A 294 -24.65 -29.08 -28.74
N ALA A 295 -25.88 -29.30 -28.25
CA ALA A 295 -27.00 -29.76 -29.07
C ALA A 295 -27.40 -28.76 -30.18
N SER A 296 -27.13 -27.47 -29.99
CA SER A 296 -27.36 -26.42 -30.99
C SER A 296 -26.27 -26.34 -32.06
N GLY A 297 -25.15 -27.08 -31.88
CA GLY A 297 -24.04 -27.15 -32.82
C GLY A 297 -22.85 -26.25 -32.48
N VAL A 298 -22.88 -25.57 -31.31
CA VAL A 298 -21.71 -24.90 -30.73
C VAL A 298 -20.69 -25.97 -30.35
N LYS A 299 -19.42 -25.74 -30.67
CA LYS A 299 -18.35 -26.73 -30.53
C LYS A 299 -17.26 -26.35 -29.52
N ILE A 300 -17.23 -25.07 -29.13
CA ILE A 300 -16.26 -24.53 -28.20
C ILE A 300 -17.07 -23.93 -27.05
N ILE A 301 -16.83 -24.38 -25.83
CA ILE A 301 -17.54 -23.95 -24.63
C ILE A 301 -16.53 -23.38 -23.62
N ILE A 302 -16.77 -22.15 -23.20
CA ILE A 302 -16.04 -21.46 -22.15
C ILE A 302 -17.00 -21.27 -20.97
N LEU A 303 -16.58 -21.68 -19.79
CA LEU A 303 -17.27 -21.36 -18.55
C LEU A 303 -16.56 -20.17 -17.88
N ILE A 304 -17.33 -19.12 -17.58
CA ILE A 304 -16.88 -18.00 -16.76
C ILE A 304 -17.63 -18.05 -15.43
N SER A 305 -16.89 -18.18 -14.33
CA SER A 305 -17.43 -18.52 -13.02
C SER A 305 -16.92 -17.58 -11.96
N HIS A 306 -17.77 -17.33 -10.96
CA HIS A 306 -17.43 -16.54 -9.79
C HIS A 306 -17.70 -17.36 -8.52
N LEU A 307 -16.79 -18.27 -8.17
CA LEU A 307 -16.97 -19.30 -7.14
C LEU A 307 -16.13 -19.09 -5.87
N GLN A 308 -15.57 -17.89 -5.66
CA GLN A 308 -14.77 -17.50 -4.46
C GLN A 308 -13.35 -18.07 -4.37
N ASP A 309 -13.06 -19.20 -5.00
CA ASP A 309 -11.74 -19.85 -4.95
C ASP A 309 -11.54 -20.69 -6.21
N ILE A 310 -10.35 -20.60 -6.83
CA ILE A 310 -10.01 -21.41 -8.02
C ILE A 310 -10.09 -22.93 -7.77
N ASP A 311 -9.91 -23.39 -6.54
CA ASP A 311 -10.08 -24.81 -6.19
C ASP A 311 -11.54 -25.26 -6.35
N GLU A 312 -12.53 -24.37 -6.19
CA GLU A 312 -13.95 -24.67 -6.49
C GLU A 312 -14.16 -24.88 -8.00
N ASP A 313 -13.53 -24.07 -8.83
CA ASP A 313 -13.54 -24.21 -10.29
C ASP A 313 -12.88 -25.53 -10.74
N VAL A 314 -11.72 -25.87 -10.17
CA VAL A 314 -11.05 -27.16 -10.45
C VAL A 314 -11.91 -28.34 -10.01
N ALA A 315 -12.61 -28.24 -8.88
CA ALA A 315 -13.53 -29.26 -8.40
C ALA A 315 -14.77 -29.38 -9.31
N LEU A 316 -15.31 -28.26 -9.77
CA LEU A 316 -16.45 -28.19 -10.68
C LEU A 316 -16.10 -28.81 -12.05
N ALA A 317 -14.90 -28.53 -12.59
CA ALA A 317 -14.42 -29.12 -13.85
C ALA A 317 -14.58 -30.64 -13.87
N ALA A 318 -14.22 -31.32 -12.78
CA ALA A 318 -14.29 -32.79 -12.65
C ALA A 318 -15.72 -33.36 -12.65
N MET A 319 -16.74 -32.49 -12.54
CA MET A 319 -18.16 -32.86 -12.58
C MET A 319 -18.82 -32.55 -13.93
N LEU A 320 -18.13 -31.82 -14.81
CA LEU A 320 -18.64 -31.36 -16.09
C LEU A 320 -18.04 -32.15 -17.26
N SER A 321 -18.71 -32.13 -18.40
CA SER A 321 -18.29 -32.70 -19.68
C SER A 321 -18.42 -31.63 -20.77
N ASP A 322 -17.53 -31.66 -21.76
CA ASP A 322 -17.56 -30.79 -22.94
C ASP A 322 -17.35 -29.28 -22.66
N VAL A 323 -16.73 -28.94 -21.53
CA VAL A 323 -16.17 -27.60 -21.25
C VAL A 323 -14.73 -27.56 -21.74
N ASP A 324 -14.36 -26.55 -22.55
CA ASP A 324 -13.03 -26.47 -23.16
C ASP A 324 -12.08 -25.51 -22.42
N VAL A 325 -12.61 -24.50 -21.71
CA VAL A 325 -11.84 -23.52 -20.92
C VAL A 325 -12.69 -23.07 -19.73
N MET A 326 -12.05 -22.85 -18.58
CA MET A 326 -12.68 -22.20 -17.42
C MET A 326 -11.93 -20.91 -17.05
N ILE A 327 -12.67 -19.84 -16.79
CA ILE A 327 -12.16 -18.57 -16.28
C ILE A 327 -12.79 -18.36 -14.91
N ALA A 328 -11.98 -18.53 -13.86
CA ALA A 328 -12.41 -18.40 -12.48
C ALA A 328 -12.42 -16.93 -12.04
N GLY A 329 -13.05 -16.65 -10.90
CA GLY A 329 -13.17 -15.32 -10.28
C GLY A 329 -13.74 -15.43 -8.87
N GLY A 330 -13.64 -14.34 -8.11
CA GLY A 330 -14.01 -14.27 -6.69
C GLY A 330 -12.92 -14.71 -5.73
N GLY A 331 -11.79 -15.21 -6.27
CA GLY A 331 -10.56 -15.46 -5.54
C GLY A 331 -9.45 -14.56 -6.07
N ASP A 332 -8.41 -14.36 -5.24
CA ASP A 332 -7.28 -13.46 -5.52
C ASP A 332 -6.04 -14.19 -6.08
N GLU A 333 -6.20 -15.38 -6.67
CA GLU A 333 -5.05 -16.22 -6.99
C GLU A 333 -4.20 -15.67 -8.13
N LEU A 334 -2.90 -15.47 -7.87
CA LEU A 334 -1.93 -15.15 -8.91
C LEU A 334 -1.41 -16.43 -9.59
N LEU A 335 -1.93 -16.74 -10.78
CA LEU A 335 -1.36 -17.78 -11.63
C LEU A 335 -0.25 -17.21 -12.52
N ALA A 336 0.98 -17.71 -12.39
CA ALA A 336 2.12 -17.25 -13.19
C ALA A 336 3.15 -18.36 -13.47
N ASN A 337 3.84 -18.24 -14.61
CA ASN A 337 4.92 -19.14 -14.99
C ASN A 337 6.30 -18.52 -14.71
N PRO A 338 7.37 -19.34 -14.53
CA PRO A 338 8.72 -18.84 -14.32
C PRO A 338 9.16 -17.86 -15.41
N GLY A 339 9.58 -16.65 -15.00
CA GLY A 339 10.04 -15.59 -15.88
C GLY A 339 8.94 -14.65 -16.39
N ASN A 340 7.68 -14.83 -15.97
CA ASN A 340 6.66 -13.79 -16.13
C ASN A 340 7.00 -12.58 -15.24
N PRO A 341 6.92 -11.34 -15.75
CA PRO A 341 7.06 -10.15 -14.92
C PRO A 341 5.81 -9.97 -14.05
N LEU A 342 6.00 -9.82 -12.74
CA LEU A 342 4.96 -9.65 -11.71
C LEU A 342 5.06 -8.28 -11.06
N ILE A 343 3.99 -7.77 -10.46
CA ILE A 343 4.03 -6.53 -9.69
C ILE A 343 5.07 -6.70 -8.56
N PRO A 344 5.93 -5.70 -8.30
CA PRO A 344 6.98 -5.82 -7.30
C PRO A 344 6.41 -6.22 -5.93
N GLY A 345 6.93 -7.31 -5.35
CA GLY A 345 6.48 -7.82 -4.05
C GLY A 345 5.60 -9.06 -4.14
N GLU A 346 4.97 -9.32 -5.30
CA GLU A 346 4.03 -10.44 -5.47
C GLU A 346 4.71 -11.75 -5.89
N GLU A 347 6.05 -11.81 -5.99
CA GLU A 347 6.75 -13.05 -6.33
C GLU A 347 6.50 -14.19 -5.32
N GLY A 348 6.13 -13.84 -4.09
CA GLY A 348 5.75 -14.78 -3.03
C GLY A 348 4.31 -15.30 -3.12
N ASP A 349 3.45 -14.63 -3.88
CA ASP A 349 2.00 -14.84 -3.88
C ASP A 349 1.52 -15.71 -5.06
N VAL A 350 2.45 -16.22 -5.88
CA VAL A 350 2.14 -17.10 -7.01
C VAL A 350 1.53 -18.42 -6.52
N PHE A 351 0.22 -18.57 -6.72
CA PHE A 351 -0.54 -19.76 -6.34
C PHE A 351 -0.19 -20.97 -7.20
N GLY A 352 -0.06 -20.79 -8.51
CA GLY A 352 0.14 -21.89 -9.45
C GLY A 352 0.57 -21.46 -10.85
N PRO A 353 0.81 -22.42 -11.77
CA PRO A 353 1.15 -22.11 -13.15
C PRO A 353 -0.06 -21.53 -13.90
N TYR A 354 0.21 -20.73 -14.94
CA TYR A 354 -0.83 -20.24 -15.85
C TYR A 354 -0.80 -21.02 -17.17
N PRO A 355 -1.87 -21.74 -17.58
CA PRO A 355 -3.06 -22.08 -16.79
C PRO A 355 -2.79 -23.24 -15.81
N ILE A 356 -3.67 -23.42 -14.83
CA ILE A 356 -3.83 -24.71 -14.14
C ILE A 356 -4.55 -25.66 -15.11
N VAL A 357 -4.22 -26.95 -15.06
CA VAL A 357 -4.87 -27.96 -15.91
C VAL A 357 -5.73 -28.87 -15.04
N ALA A 358 -7.04 -28.75 -15.17
CA ALA A 358 -8.03 -29.63 -14.58
C ALA A 358 -8.33 -30.82 -15.51
N THR A 359 -9.09 -31.79 -15.01
CA THR A 359 -9.58 -32.94 -15.80
C THR A 359 -11.08 -33.02 -15.67
N ASP A 360 -11.78 -33.05 -16.80
CA ASP A 360 -13.23 -33.13 -16.85
C ASP A 360 -13.76 -34.55 -16.53
N ALA A 361 -15.08 -34.72 -16.48
CA ALA A 361 -15.74 -36.00 -16.19
C ALA A 361 -15.47 -37.09 -17.25
N ASP A 362 -15.10 -36.71 -18.47
CA ASP A 362 -14.74 -37.62 -19.57
C ASP A 362 -13.22 -37.91 -19.65
N GLY A 363 -12.42 -37.25 -18.81
CA GLY A 363 -10.97 -37.39 -18.75
C GLY A 363 -10.20 -36.48 -19.72
N ALA A 364 -10.83 -35.45 -20.28
CA ALA A 364 -10.18 -34.42 -21.09
C ALA A 364 -9.51 -33.37 -20.20
N GLU A 365 -8.41 -32.78 -20.69
CA GLU A 365 -7.71 -31.69 -20.00
C GLU A 365 -8.40 -30.36 -20.26
N VAL A 366 -8.66 -29.59 -19.19
CA VAL A 366 -9.33 -28.28 -19.25
C VAL A 366 -8.42 -27.23 -18.62
N PRO A 367 -7.93 -26.23 -19.37
CA PRO A 367 -7.21 -25.10 -18.79
C PRO A 367 -8.16 -24.22 -17.96
N VAL A 368 -7.77 -23.99 -16.71
CA VAL A 368 -8.41 -23.07 -15.76
C VAL A 368 -7.48 -21.87 -15.57
N VAL A 369 -8.00 -20.67 -15.78
CA VAL A 369 -7.26 -19.40 -15.64
C VAL A 369 -7.98 -18.45 -14.69
N THR A 370 -7.20 -17.63 -14.00
CA THR A 370 -7.64 -16.49 -13.20
C THR A 370 -6.49 -15.49 -13.10
N THR A 371 -6.75 -14.31 -12.58
CA THR A 371 -5.78 -13.28 -12.22
C THR A 371 -6.17 -12.67 -10.87
N PRO A 372 -5.25 -12.02 -10.14
CA PRO A 372 -5.66 -11.15 -9.05
C PRO A 372 -6.53 -10.01 -9.58
N GLY A 373 -7.45 -9.52 -8.76
CA GLY A 373 -8.37 -8.43 -9.09
C GLY A 373 -7.72 -7.06 -9.28
N GLU A 374 -8.52 -6.01 -9.07
CA GLU A 374 -8.10 -4.60 -9.00
C GLU A 374 -7.42 -4.10 -10.29
N TYR A 375 -7.72 -4.73 -11.44
CA TYR A 375 -7.05 -4.46 -12.72
C TYR A 375 -5.52 -4.61 -12.67
N LYS A 376 -4.96 -5.35 -11.71
CA LYS A 376 -3.50 -5.56 -11.55
C LYS A 376 -2.89 -6.29 -12.75
N TYR A 377 -3.65 -7.23 -13.33
CA TYR A 377 -3.22 -8.04 -14.45
C TYR A 377 -4.30 -8.15 -15.53
N LEU A 378 -3.88 -8.21 -16.80
CA LEU A 378 -4.73 -8.68 -17.90
C LEU A 378 -4.40 -10.16 -18.15
N GLY A 379 -5.36 -11.05 -17.91
CA GLY A 379 -5.24 -12.44 -18.29
C GLY A 379 -5.15 -12.60 -19.81
N GLU A 380 -4.21 -13.40 -20.32
CA GLU A 380 -4.06 -13.68 -21.75
C GLU A 380 -3.83 -15.18 -21.97
N LEU A 381 -4.83 -15.88 -22.52
CA LEU A 381 -4.74 -17.29 -22.92
C LEU A 381 -4.86 -17.44 -24.43
N TRP A 382 -3.80 -17.96 -25.06
CA TRP A 382 -3.80 -18.37 -26.46
C TRP A 382 -4.14 -19.85 -26.54
N ILE A 383 -5.20 -20.21 -27.27
CA ILE A 383 -5.66 -21.59 -27.40
C ILE A 383 -5.99 -21.94 -28.85
N GLY A 384 -5.63 -23.16 -29.26
CA GLY A 384 -5.89 -23.70 -30.59
C GLY A 384 -6.92 -24.82 -30.57
N PHE A 385 -7.83 -24.84 -31.54
CA PHE A 385 -8.89 -25.84 -31.67
C PHE A 385 -8.79 -26.61 -32.98
N ASP A 386 -9.15 -27.89 -32.91
CA ASP A 386 -9.34 -28.74 -34.08
C ASP A 386 -10.74 -28.52 -34.74
N PRO A 387 -11.03 -29.14 -35.89
CA PRO A 387 -12.32 -28.98 -36.59
C PRO A 387 -13.55 -29.45 -35.80
N ASP A 388 -13.35 -30.29 -34.79
CA ASP A 388 -14.40 -30.81 -33.92
C ASP A 388 -14.55 -29.98 -32.64
N GLY A 389 -13.76 -28.91 -32.50
CA GLY A 389 -13.82 -27.95 -31.38
C GLY A 389 -12.98 -28.35 -30.18
N LYS A 390 -12.20 -29.43 -30.26
CA LYS A 390 -11.37 -29.87 -29.14
C LYS A 390 -10.08 -29.08 -29.08
N SER A 391 -9.70 -28.67 -27.86
CA SER A 391 -8.46 -27.95 -27.60
C SER A 391 -7.25 -28.83 -27.96
N THR A 392 -6.24 -28.22 -28.59
CA THR A 392 -5.05 -28.93 -29.13
C THR A 392 -3.73 -28.42 -28.56
N LEU A 393 -3.70 -27.15 -28.18
CA LEU A 393 -2.56 -26.48 -27.55
C LEU A 393 -3.06 -25.22 -26.85
N TRP A 394 -2.40 -24.86 -25.76
CA TRP A 394 -2.59 -23.56 -25.11
C TRP A 394 -1.30 -23.04 -24.51
N ALA A 395 -1.21 -21.72 -24.39
CA ALA A 395 -0.15 -21.00 -23.70
C ALA A 395 -0.67 -19.65 -23.24
N GLY A 396 -0.18 -19.14 -22.12
CA GLY A 396 -0.62 -17.85 -21.64
C GLY A 396 0.20 -17.35 -20.46
N SER A 397 -0.15 -16.17 -19.99
CA SER A 397 0.44 -15.53 -18.82
C SER A 397 -0.46 -14.41 -18.32
N PRO A 398 -0.42 -14.09 -17.02
CA PRO A 398 -0.93 -12.82 -16.54
C PRO A 398 -0.03 -11.70 -17.10
N ILE A 399 -0.63 -10.68 -17.70
CA ILE A 399 0.10 -9.52 -18.19
C ILE A 399 0.00 -8.43 -17.12
N ARG A 400 1.11 -8.19 -16.41
CA ARG A 400 1.22 -7.08 -15.45
C ARG A 400 0.80 -5.75 -16.08
N ILE A 401 -0.18 -5.08 -15.49
CA ILE A 401 -0.63 -3.76 -15.93
C ILE A 401 0.32 -2.69 -15.41
N GLN A 402 0.93 -1.95 -16.35
CA GLN A 402 1.89 -0.89 -16.07
C GLN A 402 2.05 0.05 -17.27
N GLY A 403 2.58 1.24 -17.02
CA GLY A 403 3.01 2.17 -18.08
C GLY A 403 1.88 3.06 -18.61
N ALA A 404 1.76 3.17 -19.93
CA ALA A 404 0.88 4.14 -20.58
C ALA A 404 -0.61 3.91 -20.25
N GLN A 405 -1.35 5.00 -20.10
CA GLN A 405 -2.80 4.99 -19.86
C GLN A 405 -3.57 5.27 -21.15
N ASP A 406 -4.76 4.70 -21.30
CA ASP A 406 -5.70 5.07 -22.36
C ASP A 406 -6.32 6.43 -22.02
N ALA A 407 -6.02 7.44 -22.83
CA ALA A 407 -6.47 8.81 -22.57
C ALA A 407 -8.01 8.96 -22.58
N GLY A 408 -8.72 8.15 -23.37
CA GLY A 408 -10.18 8.20 -23.43
C GLY A 408 -10.80 7.66 -22.15
N ILE A 409 -10.34 6.50 -21.67
CA ILE A 409 -10.80 5.92 -20.41
C ILE A 409 -10.39 6.81 -19.24
N PHE A 410 -9.17 7.36 -19.27
CA PHE A 410 -8.69 8.26 -18.24
C PHE A 410 -9.59 9.51 -18.11
N ASP A 411 -9.85 10.20 -19.22
CA ASP A 411 -10.67 11.43 -19.21
C ASP A 411 -12.13 11.16 -18.82
N ALA A 412 -12.68 10.00 -19.20
CA ALA A 412 -14.09 9.69 -19.03
C ALA A 412 -14.45 9.07 -17.67
N ALA A 413 -13.52 8.34 -17.04
CA ALA A 413 -13.78 7.61 -15.80
C ALA A 413 -12.75 7.90 -14.71
N VAL A 414 -11.45 7.84 -15.00
CA VAL A 414 -10.41 7.92 -13.95
C VAL A 414 -10.22 9.34 -13.41
N ALA A 415 -10.09 10.35 -14.28
CA ALA A 415 -9.86 11.73 -13.86
C ALA A 415 -11.01 12.30 -13.01
N PRO A 416 -12.30 12.05 -13.33
CA PRO A 416 -13.40 12.41 -12.45
C PRO A 416 -13.37 11.72 -11.09
N VAL A 417 -12.97 10.44 -11.03
CA VAL A 417 -12.83 9.69 -9.78
C VAL A 417 -11.70 10.26 -8.92
N ILE A 418 -10.53 10.51 -9.49
CA ILE A 418 -9.41 11.19 -8.81
C ILE A 418 -9.91 12.52 -8.22
N ALA A 419 -10.56 13.35 -9.05
CA ALA A 419 -11.06 14.64 -8.61
C ALA A 419 -12.10 14.54 -7.48
N ALA A 420 -12.95 13.51 -7.47
CA ALA A 420 -13.87 13.26 -6.38
C ALA A 420 -13.13 12.85 -5.10
N THR A 421 -12.18 11.91 -5.19
CA THR A 421 -11.39 11.42 -4.06
C THR A 421 -10.49 12.49 -3.44
N GLU A 422 -9.91 13.40 -4.24
CA GLU A 422 -9.09 14.52 -3.77
C GLU A 422 -9.88 15.59 -3.00
N THR A 423 -11.23 15.54 -3.04
CA THR A 423 -12.09 16.52 -2.37
C THR A 423 -12.81 15.96 -1.14
N LEU A 424 -12.52 14.72 -0.74
CA LEU A 424 -13.18 14.08 0.41
C LEU A 424 -12.89 14.82 1.72
N ASP A 425 -11.67 15.33 1.89
CA ASP A 425 -11.24 16.15 3.04
C ASP A 425 -11.89 17.54 3.05
N ALA A 426 -12.32 18.04 1.89
CA ALA A 426 -12.99 19.33 1.75
C ALA A 426 -14.52 19.21 1.80
N THR A 427 -15.07 18.00 1.67
CA THR A 427 -16.51 17.75 1.61
C THR A 427 -17.09 17.63 3.02
N VAL A 428 -17.49 18.76 3.59
CA VAL A 428 -18.14 18.81 4.92
C VAL A 428 -19.55 18.22 4.85
N ILE A 429 -19.79 17.14 5.60
CA ILE A 429 -21.08 16.44 5.71
C ILE A 429 -21.85 16.80 6.99
N GLY A 430 -21.18 17.41 7.97
CA GLY A 430 -21.80 17.91 9.19
C GLY A 430 -20.85 18.73 10.05
N THR A 431 -21.30 19.15 11.23
CA THR A 431 -20.46 19.82 12.23
C THR A 431 -20.69 19.17 13.60
N SER A 432 -19.61 18.92 14.34
CA SER A 432 -19.65 18.45 15.72
C SER A 432 -19.43 19.58 16.73
N GLU A 433 -20.26 19.64 17.77
CA GLU A 433 -20.10 20.58 18.90
C GLU A 433 -19.06 20.12 19.93
N VAL A 434 -18.60 18.87 19.82
CA VAL A 434 -17.68 18.20 20.78
C VAL A 434 -16.61 17.40 20.04
N ALA A 435 -15.53 17.10 20.73
CA ALA A 435 -14.54 16.16 20.21
C ALA A 435 -15.13 14.73 20.16
N LEU A 436 -14.86 13.97 19.10
CA LEU A 436 -15.25 12.58 18.90
C LEU A 436 -14.05 11.67 19.18
N ASP A 437 -14.16 10.81 20.18
CA ASP A 437 -13.06 9.94 20.60
C ASP A 437 -13.11 8.56 19.92
N GLY A 438 -12.30 8.42 18.87
CA GLY A 438 -12.07 7.20 18.11
C GLY A 438 -10.76 6.47 18.48
N THR A 439 -10.10 6.87 19.57
CA THR A 439 -8.82 6.27 19.97
C THR A 439 -9.00 4.79 20.29
N ARG A 440 -7.99 3.98 19.95
CA ARG A 440 -8.03 2.53 20.20
C ARG A 440 -8.29 2.19 21.67
N THR A 441 -7.72 2.98 22.59
CA THR A 441 -7.91 2.82 24.04
C THR A 441 -9.35 3.10 24.46
N ALA A 442 -10.00 4.11 23.87
CA ALA A 442 -11.41 4.41 24.12
C ALA A 442 -12.32 3.33 23.53
N VAL A 443 -12.31 3.14 22.21
CA VAL A 443 -13.31 2.33 21.49
C VAL A 443 -13.26 0.84 21.84
N ARG A 444 -12.17 0.36 22.47
CA ARG A 444 -11.96 -1.04 22.88
C ARG A 444 -12.01 -1.30 24.39
N GLY A 445 -12.18 -0.26 25.20
CA GLY A 445 -12.12 -0.37 26.66
C GLY A 445 -13.30 0.26 27.37
N VAL A 446 -13.86 1.34 26.81
CA VAL A 446 -14.90 2.15 27.45
C VAL A 446 -15.95 2.60 26.43
N GLU A 447 -17.02 3.21 26.91
CA GLU A 447 -17.95 3.95 26.05
C GLU A 447 -17.22 5.11 25.39
N SER A 448 -17.37 5.29 24.08
CA SER A 448 -16.95 6.51 23.39
C SER A 448 -18.12 7.13 22.64
N ASN A 449 -18.11 8.45 22.51
CA ASN A 449 -19.17 9.16 21.80
C ASN A 449 -19.12 8.92 20.29
N GLU A 450 -17.94 8.73 19.70
CA GLU A 450 -17.80 8.25 18.32
C GLU A 450 -18.35 6.84 18.14
N GLY A 451 -18.08 5.93 19.09
CA GLY A 451 -18.65 4.59 19.12
C GLY A 451 -20.18 4.58 19.15
N ASN A 452 -20.78 5.43 19.99
CA ASN A 452 -22.23 5.62 20.04
C ASN A 452 -22.79 6.15 18.72
N LEU A 453 -22.13 7.15 18.12
CA LEU A 453 -22.53 7.75 16.83
C LEU A 453 -22.60 6.69 15.73
N ILE A 454 -21.58 5.83 15.63
CA ILE A 454 -21.51 4.77 14.63
C ILE A 454 -22.57 3.68 14.90
N ALA A 455 -22.72 3.25 16.15
CA ALA A 455 -23.76 2.27 16.50
C ALA A 455 -25.17 2.80 16.22
N ASP A 456 -25.43 4.08 16.47
CA ASP A 456 -26.69 4.75 16.15
C ASP A 456 -26.91 4.83 14.63
N ALA A 457 -25.85 5.11 13.85
CA ALA A 457 -25.91 5.11 12.40
C ALA A 457 -26.33 3.76 11.83
N LEU A 458 -25.76 2.65 12.33
CA LEU A 458 -26.16 1.29 11.93
C LEU A 458 -27.66 1.06 12.17
N ARG A 459 -28.13 1.37 13.40
CA ARG A 459 -29.53 1.16 13.77
C ARG A 459 -30.48 2.02 12.95
N TRP A 460 -30.12 3.29 12.75
CA TRP A 460 -30.92 4.24 11.98
C TRP A 460 -31.03 3.81 10.51
N GLN A 461 -29.91 3.46 9.87
CA GLN A 461 -29.88 3.07 8.46
C GLN A 461 -30.66 1.77 8.23
N ALA A 462 -30.45 0.76 9.07
CA ALA A 462 -31.21 -0.48 9.01
C ALA A 462 -32.72 -0.26 9.20
N THR A 463 -33.11 0.70 10.05
CA THR A 463 -34.52 1.08 10.22
C THR A 463 -35.10 1.70 8.94
N GLN A 464 -34.34 2.54 8.22
CA GLN A 464 -34.82 3.14 6.97
C GLN A 464 -35.05 2.10 5.86
N LEU A 465 -34.27 1.02 5.86
CA LEU A 465 -34.25 0.01 4.80
C LEU A 465 -35.02 -1.28 5.15
N ALA A 466 -35.53 -1.38 6.38
CA ALA A 466 -36.24 -2.57 6.87
C ALA A 466 -37.39 -3.00 5.93
N ASP A 467 -38.23 -2.05 5.54
CA ASP A 467 -39.38 -2.31 4.66
C ASP A 467 -38.95 -2.75 3.24
N SER A 468 -37.86 -2.21 2.69
CA SER A 468 -37.41 -2.51 1.32
C SER A 468 -36.65 -3.83 1.19
N PHE A 469 -36.02 -4.27 2.28
CA PHE A 469 -35.34 -5.57 2.37
C PHE A 469 -36.19 -6.65 3.06
N GLY A 470 -37.42 -6.31 3.48
CA GLY A 470 -38.37 -7.27 4.06
C GLY A 470 -37.99 -7.78 5.44
N VAL A 471 -37.20 -7.03 6.21
CA VAL A 471 -36.72 -7.39 7.55
C VAL A 471 -37.44 -6.59 8.65
N ALA A 472 -37.46 -7.09 9.88
CA ALA A 472 -37.96 -6.32 11.02
C ALA A 472 -37.08 -5.08 11.33
N VAL A 473 -37.72 -4.04 11.88
CA VAL A 473 -37.00 -2.88 12.43
C VAL A 473 -36.14 -3.33 13.61
N PRO A 474 -34.83 -3.04 13.63
CA PRO A 474 -33.93 -3.47 14.71
C PRO A 474 -34.28 -2.84 16.07
N ASP A 475 -34.25 -3.67 17.11
CA ASP A 475 -34.42 -3.20 18.49
C ASP A 475 -33.17 -2.47 18.97
N VAL A 476 -31.99 -3.02 18.64
CA VAL A 476 -30.65 -2.59 19.08
C VAL A 476 -29.64 -2.60 17.93
N ALA A 477 -28.50 -1.95 18.11
CA ALA A 477 -27.33 -2.18 17.26
C ALA A 477 -26.02 -2.38 18.05
N ILE A 478 -25.08 -3.09 17.42
CA ILE A 478 -23.73 -3.35 17.94
C ILE A 478 -22.70 -3.08 16.84
N GLN A 479 -21.71 -2.25 17.19
CA GLN A 479 -20.46 -2.04 16.44
C GLN A 479 -19.28 -2.48 17.31
N ASN A 480 -18.40 -3.36 16.82
CA ASN A 480 -17.18 -3.70 17.55
C ASN A 480 -16.13 -2.57 17.42
N GLY A 481 -15.41 -2.28 18.50
CA GLY A 481 -14.34 -1.28 18.51
C GLY A 481 -13.17 -1.61 17.59
N GLY A 482 -13.00 -2.88 17.21
CA GLY A 482 -12.01 -3.31 16.21
C GLY A 482 -12.30 -2.81 14.79
N GLY A 483 -13.59 -2.56 14.48
CA GLY A 483 -14.05 -2.03 13.20
C GLY A 483 -13.99 -0.50 13.08
N ILE A 484 -13.65 0.20 14.17
CA ILE A 484 -13.40 1.65 14.23
C ILE A 484 -11.89 1.88 14.21
N ARG A 485 -11.38 2.71 13.28
CA ARG A 485 -9.96 2.64 12.84
C ARG A 485 -9.19 3.95 12.80
N ASN A 486 -9.85 5.11 12.88
CA ASN A 486 -9.20 6.41 12.84
C ASN A 486 -8.14 6.58 13.94
N ASN A 487 -8.31 5.91 15.10
CA ASN A 487 -7.35 5.87 16.20
C ASN A 487 -6.87 7.27 16.63
N THR A 488 -7.78 8.24 16.61
CA THR A 488 -7.52 9.64 16.93
C THR A 488 -8.75 10.25 17.60
N VAL A 489 -8.60 11.45 18.15
CA VAL A 489 -9.71 12.30 18.58
C VAL A 489 -9.98 13.31 17.46
N ILE A 490 -11.18 13.28 16.88
CA ILE A 490 -11.60 14.31 15.93
C ILE A 490 -12.15 15.49 16.72
N GLU A 491 -11.43 16.60 16.70
CA GLU A 491 -11.79 17.81 17.45
C GLU A 491 -13.16 18.38 17.03
N ALA A 492 -13.78 19.15 17.93
CA ALA A 492 -15.04 19.83 17.64
C ALA A 492 -14.89 20.76 16.42
N GLY A 493 -15.72 20.58 15.40
CA GLY A 493 -15.58 21.30 14.15
C GLY A 493 -16.35 20.65 13.00
N ASP A 494 -15.94 20.98 11.78
CA ASP A 494 -16.50 20.38 10.58
C ASP A 494 -16.12 18.89 10.51
N ILE A 495 -17.09 18.05 10.16
CA ILE A 495 -16.90 16.63 9.88
C ILE A 495 -17.00 16.44 8.37
N THR A 496 -15.96 15.89 7.79
CA THR A 496 -15.76 15.68 6.37
C THR A 496 -16.19 14.27 5.97
N LEU A 497 -16.35 14.05 4.66
CA LEU A 497 -16.61 12.70 4.15
C LEU A 497 -15.40 11.79 4.37
N LEU A 498 -14.18 12.33 4.26
CA LEU A 498 -12.95 11.58 4.55
C LEU A 498 -12.93 11.06 6.00
N ASP A 499 -13.36 11.86 6.97
CA ASP A 499 -13.42 11.42 8.37
C ASP A 499 -14.23 10.14 8.55
N THR A 500 -15.30 9.95 7.77
CA THR A 500 -16.10 8.72 7.85
C THR A 500 -15.38 7.50 7.28
N PHE A 501 -14.56 7.68 6.23
CA PHE A 501 -13.70 6.61 5.71
C PHE A 501 -12.60 6.27 6.70
N ASP A 502 -12.02 7.26 7.38
CA ASP A 502 -11.01 7.04 8.41
C ASP A 502 -11.59 6.32 9.64
N MET A 503 -12.80 6.70 10.06
CA MET A 503 -13.51 6.05 11.17
C MET A 503 -13.80 4.58 10.86
N VAL A 504 -14.39 4.28 9.70
CA VAL A 504 -14.92 2.95 9.34
C VAL A 504 -14.49 2.56 7.91
N PRO A 505 -13.23 2.14 7.69
CA PRO A 505 -12.62 2.00 6.36
C PRO A 505 -12.89 0.69 5.63
N PHE A 506 -13.42 -0.34 6.30
CA PHE A 506 -13.58 -1.66 5.71
C PHE A 506 -14.84 -1.74 4.82
N PRO A 507 -14.90 -2.61 3.81
CA PRO A 507 -16.09 -2.75 2.97
C PRO A 507 -17.22 -3.54 3.67
N ASN A 508 -17.49 -3.28 4.96
CA ASN A 508 -18.52 -3.96 5.73
C ASN A 508 -19.91 -3.37 5.47
N PHE A 509 -20.92 -4.24 5.44
CA PHE A 509 -22.32 -3.87 5.18
C PHE A 509 -23.19 -3.92 6.43
N VAL A 510 -24.10 -2.96 6.56
CA VAL A 510 -25.13 -2.95 7.61
C VAL A 510 -26.00 -4.19 7.45
N THR A 511 -26.15 -4.95 8.53
CA THR A 511 -26.74 -6.27 8.54
C THR A 511 -27.76 -6.41 9.66
N VAL A 512 -28.89 -7.05 9.39
CA VAL A 512 -29.98 -7.28 10.35
C VAL A 512 -30.09 -8.77 10.68
N LEU A 513 -30.06 -9.11 11.96
CA LEU A 513 -30.35 -10.45 12.48
C LEU A 513 -31.66 -10.44 13.25
N GLU A 514 -32.62 -11.28 12.83
CA GLU A 514 -33.94 -11.39 13.44
C GLU A 514 -34.02 -12.56 14.42
N GLY A 515 -34.85 -12.40 15.46
CA GLY A 515 -35.25 -13.52 16.31
C GLY A 515 -34.16 -14.03 17.26
N ILE A 516 -33.18 -13.19 17.62
CA ILE A 516 -32.09 -13.57 18.52
C ILE A 516 -32.62 -13.73 19.96
N PRO A 517 -32.55 -14.93 20.57
CA PRO A 517 -33.03 -15.14 21.92
C PRO A 517 -32.24 -14.29 22.93
N ARG A 518 -32.92 -13.74 23.94
CA ARG A 518 -32.29 -12.91 24.98
C ARG A 518 -31.09 -13.56 25.69
N GLY A 519 -31.10 -14.89 25.82
CA GLY A 519 -29.97 -15.63 26.37
C GLY A 519 -28.75 -15.63 25.45
N GLN A 520 -28.95 -15.76 24.14
CA GLN A 520 -27.88 -15.63 23.15
C GLN A 520 -27.40 -14.18 23.07
N PHE A 521 -28.29 -13.19 23.17
CA PHE A 521 -27.89 -11.79 23.25
C PHE A 521 -27.00 -11.51 24.46
N LYS A 522 -27.32 -12.08 25.63
CA LYS A 522 -26.41 -12.02 26.79
C LYS A 522 -25.05 -12.64 26.47
N GLU A 523 -25.00 -13.82 25.83
CA GLU A 523 -23.72 -14.46 25.47
C GLU A 523 -22.90 -13.64 24.46
N ILE A 524 -23.57 -12.93 23.54
CA ILE A 524 -22.93 -11.98 22.60
C ILE A 524 -22.26 -10.86 23.40
N LEU A 525 -22.97 -10.25 24.35
CA LEU A 525 -22.42 -9.20 25.20
C LEU A 525 -21.32 -9.73 26.13
N GLU A 526 -21.49 -10.92 26.72
CA GLU A 526 -20.44 -11.56 27.53
C GLU A 526 -19.16 -11.78 26.74
N ASN A 527 -19.24 -12.10 25.43
CA ASN A 527 -18.07 -12.12 24.55
C ASN A 527 -17.53 -10.71 24.30
N ALA A 528 -18.40 -9.74 23.98
CA ALA A 528 -17.99 -8.38 23.68
C ALA A 528 -17.15 -7.75 24.82
N TYR A 529 -17.53 -8.01 26.07
CA TYR A 529 -16.84 -7.45 27.25
C TYR A 529 -15.86 -8.45 27.94
N SER A 530 -15.47 -9.55 27.28
CA SER A 530 -14.59 -10.58 27.88
C SER A 530 -13.10 -10.19 27.91
N GLN A 531 -12.65 -9.32 27.00
CA GLN A 531 -11.25 -8.90 26.85
C GLN A 531 -11.06 -7.41 27.19
N VAL A 532 -11.78 -6.90 28.19
CA VAL A 532 -11.62 -5.52 28.66
C VAL A 532 -10.44 -5.41 29.63
N PRO A 533 -9.53 -4.42 29.46
CA PRO A 533 -9.42 -3.51 28.31
C PRO A 533 -8.67 -4.13 27.12
N GLY A 534 -8.89 -3.61 25.91
CA GLY A 534 -7.96 -3.80 24.76
C GLY A 534 -8.44 -4.70 23.62
N GLY A 535 -9.40 -5.60 23.85
CA GLY A 535 -9.93 -6.48 22.82
C GLY A 535 -10.73 -5.76 21.73
N GLY A 536 -10.45 -6.03 20.45
CA GLY A 536 -11.22 -5.48 19.31
C GLY A 536 -12.71 -5.82 19.34
N ARG A 537 -13.07 -6.90 20.06
CA ARG A 537 -14.44 -7.39 20.23
C ARG A 537 -15.35 -6.50 21.10
N PHE A 538 -14.82 -5.48 21.79
CA PHE A 538 -15.62 -4.57 22.62
C PHE A 538 -16.79 -3.96 21.85
N ALA A 539 -17.99 -4.02 22.41
CA ALA A 539 -19.19 -3.50 21.76
C ALA A 539 -19.45 -2.04 22.13
N GLN A 540 -19.49 -1.17 21.12
CA GLN A 540 -20.20 0.11 21.14
C GLN A 540 -21.67 -0.15 20.74
N ILE A 541 -22.61 0.58 21.35
CA ILE A 541 -24.02 0.13 21.40
C ILE A 541 -25.05 1.22 21.08
N SER A 542 -26.19 0.78 20.53
CA SER A 542 -27.38 1.61 20.30
C SER A 542 -28.66 0.89 20.71
N GLY A 543 -29.63 1.62 21.26
CA GLY A 543 -30.97 1.12 21.58
C GLY A 543 -31.13 0.49 22.97
N PHE A 544 -30.06 0.46 23.78
CA PHE A 544 -30.06 -0.11 25.12
C PHE A 544 -28.92 0.41 26.00
N THR A 545 -29.03 0.18 27.31
CA THR A 545 -27.94 0.33 28.27
C THR A 545 -27.48 -1.03 28.80
N VAL A 546 -26.19 -1.13 29.14
CA VAL A 546 -25.56 -2.32 29.71
C VAL A 546 -24.66 -1.96 30.90
N SER A 547 -24.72 -2.79 31.94
CA SER A 547 -23.75 -2.76 33.04
C SER A 547 -22.94 -4.06 33.08
N TYR A 548 -21.63 -3.95 33.34
CA TYR A 548 -20.75 -5.11 33.44
C TYR A 548 -19.72 -4.97 34.56
N ASP A 549 -19.30 -6.12 35.09
CA ASP A 549 -18.39 -6.25 36.23
C ASP A 549 -17.15 -7.05 35.80
N ILE A 550 -16.01 -6.36 35.65
CA ILE A 550 -14.76 -6.98 35.19
C ILE A 550 -14.14 -7.93 36.22
N ALA A 551 -14.53 -7.83 37.50
CA ALA A 551 -14.09 -8.74 38.55
C ALA A 551 -14.78 -10.12 38.47
N LYS A 552 -15.82 -10.25 37.64
CA LYS A 552 -16.50 -11.52 37.38
C LYS A 552 -15.89 -12.30 36.22
N THR A 553 -16.20 -13.59 36.20
CA THR A 553 -15.71 -14.57 35.23
C THR A 553 -15.95 -14.10 33.79
N ALA A 554 -14.89 -13.93 33.00
CA ALA A 554 -14.99 -13.63 31.57
C ALA A 554 -15.45 -14.87 30.77
N GLN A 555 -16.18 -14.64 29.68
CA GLN A 555 -16.54 -15.72 28.75
C GLN A 555 -15.33 -16.16 27.93
N VAL A 556 -15.14 -17.47 27.76
CA VAL A 556 -14.14 -18.07 26.86
C VAL A 556 -14.85 -18.88 25.79
N LEU A 557 -14.50 -18.63 24.54
CA LEU A 557 -15.03 -19.33 23.37
C LEU A 557 -13.97 -20.25 22.76
N ASN A 558 -14.39 -21.38 22.22
CA ASN A 558 -13.56 -22.23 21.36
C ASN A 558 -13.47 -21.65 19.94
N ASP A 559 -12.55 -22.19 19.12
CA ASP A 559 -12.37 -21.79 17.72
C ASP A 559 -13.64 -21.93 16.87
N ASP A 560 -14.57 -22.81 17.26
CA ASP A 560 -15.87 -23.02 16.60
C ASP A 560 -17.00 -22.10 17.12
N GLY A 561 -16.68 -21.10 17.96
CA GLY A 561 -17.62 -20.14 18.52
C GLY A 561 -18.52 -20.70 19.63
N THR A 562 -18.25 -21.91 20.12
CA THR A 562 -18.96 -22.49 21.28
C THR A 562 -18.39 -21.98 22.60
N VAL A 563 -19.28 -21.81 23.59
CA VAL A 563 -18.88 -21.34 24.93
C VAL A 563 -18.21 -22.48 25.70
N ASP A 564 -16.92 -22.32 26.01
CA ASP A 564 -16.16 -23.22 26.89
C ASP A 564 -16.34 -22.82 28.36
N VAL A 565 -16.15 -21.54 28.66
CA VAL A 565 -16.39 -20.95 29.98
C VAL A 565 -17.48 -19.90 29.85
N ALA A 566 -18.58 -20.07 30.59
CA ALA A 566 -19.69 -19.12 30.59
C ALA A 566 -19.28 -17.80 31.29
N GLY A 567 -19.61 -16.67 30.66
CA GLY A 567 -19.39 -15.34 31.23
C GLY A 567 -20.41 -14.97 32.31
N GLU A 568 -19.92 -14.24 33.31
CA GLU A 568 -20.70 -13.67 34.41
C GLU A 568 -20.56 -12.14 34.51
N ARG A 569 -19.90 -11.49 33.53
CA ARG A 569 -19.59 -10.05 33.59
C ARG A 569 -20.82 -9.20 33.38
N ILE A 570 -21.72 -9.55 32.47
CA ILE A 570 -22.92 -8.76 32.18
C ILE A 570 -23.91 -8.84 33.34
N GLN A 571 -24.25 -7.68 33.92
CA GLN A 571 -25.16 -7.57 35.06
C GLN A 571 -26.56 -7.17 34.65
N ASP A 572 -26.71 -6.01 34.00
CA ASP A 572 -28.00 -5.50 33.58
C ASP A 572 -27.96 -5.11 32.10
N VAL A 573 -29.07 -5.37 31.41
CA VAL A 573 -29.29 -4.95 30.01
C VAL A 573 -30.72 -4.47 29.89
N VAL A 574 -30.91 -3.20 29.53
CA VAL A 574 -32.23 -2.54 29.48
C VAL A 574 -32.39 -1.78 28.17
N LEU A 575 -33.41 -2.09 27.39
CA LEU A 575 -33.75 -1.37 26.16
C LEU A 575 -34.23 0.05 26.47
N ASP A 576 -34.11 0.96 25.50
CA ASP A 576 -34.54 2.37 25.64
C ASP A 576 -36.03 2.54 26.00
N ASP A 577 -36.87 1.56 25.63
CA ASP A 577 -38.30 1.55 25.98
C ASP A 577 -38.58 1.10 27.44
N GLY A 578 -37.54 0.75 28.19
CA GLY A 578 -37.58 0.26 29.56
C GLY A 578 -37.71 -1.26 29.69
N THR A 579 -37.67 -2.01 28.59
CA THR A 579 -37.71 -3.48 28.62
C THR A 579 -36.39 -4.04 29.16
N VAL A 580 -36.48 -4.78 30.27
CA VAL A 580 -35.32 -5.44 30.89
C VAL A 580 -35.05 -6.79 30.22
N LEU A 581 -33.83 -6.99 29.73
CA LEU A 581 -33.36 -8.23 29.10
C LEU A 581 -32.51 -9.08 30.05
N VAL A 582 -31.66 -8.43 30.87
CA VAL A 582 -30.84 -9.06 31.91
C VAL A 582 -30.97 -8.23 33.18
N ALA A 583 -31.10 -8.88 34.33
CA ALA A 583 -31.12 -8.25 35.64
C ALA A 583 -30.29 -9.08 36.63
N ASP A 584 -29.38 -8.43 37.36
CA ASP A 584 -28.47 -9.09 38.33
C ASP A 584 -27.74 -10.32 37.73
N GLY A 585 -27.34 -10.23 36.46
CA GLY A 585 -26.67 -11.30 35.69
C GLY A 585 -27.59 -12.43 35.21
N ALA A 586 -28.90 -12.37 35.47
CA ALA A 586 -29.86 -13.36 35.02
C ALA A 586 -30.71 -12.87 33.84
N VAL A 587 -30.87 -13.72 32.82
CA VAL A 587 -31.72 -13.42 31.65
C VAL A 587 -33.19 -13.34 32.07
N VAL A 588 -33.85 -12.23 31.72
CA VAL A 588 -35.29 -12.02 31.92
C VAL A 588 -36.06 -12.57 30.72
N ALA A 589 -36.93 -13.55 30.96
CA ALA A 589 -37.72 -14.18 29.91
C ALA A 589 -38.62 -13.17 29.18
N GLY A 590 -38.66 -13.28 27.85
CA GLY A 590 -39.49 -12.47 26.97
C GLY A 590 -39.22 -12.79 25.51
N ASP A 591 -39.72 -11.95 24.62
CA ASP A 591 -39.57 -12.15 23.18
C ASP A 591 -38.10 -11.99 22.74
N PRO A 592 -37.67 -12.70 21.68
CA PRO A 592 -36.39 -12.46 21.03
C PRO A 592 -36.25 -11.02 20.51
N ILE A 593 -35.02 -10.61 20.20
CA ILE A 593 -34.72 -9.26 19.71
C ILE A 593 -34.18 -9.31 18.27
N THR A 594 -34.29 -8.17 17.60
CA THR A 594 -33.69 -7.91 16.28
C THR A 594 -32.49 -7.00 16.46
N ILE A 595 -31.37 -7.35 15.83
CA ILE A 595 -30.06 -6.68 16.01
C ILE A 595 -29.62 -6.13 14.65
N ALA A 596 -29.26 -4.84 14.61
CA ALA A 596 -28.45 -4.29 13.52
C ALA A 596 -26.96 -4.37 13.88
N THR A 597 -26.13 -4.77 12.94
CA THR A 597 -24.67 -4.87 13.11
C THR A 597 -24.00 -4.80 11.75
N ILE A 598 -22.74 -5.21 11.65
CA ILE A 598 -22.03 -5.36 10.38
C ILE A 598 -21.90 -6.84 10.01
N ASP A 599 -21.80 -7.13 8.72
CA ASP A 599 -21.71 -8.48 8.18
C ASP A 599 -20.48 -9.25 8.69
N PHE A 600 -19.33 -8.57 8.92
CA PHE A 600 -18.18 -9.17 9.61
C PHE A 600 -18.57 -9.84 10.94
N LEU A 601 -19.33 -9.14 11.79
CA LEU A 601 -19.79 -9.69 13.07
C LEU A 601 -20.86 -10.76 12.86
N ALA A 602 -21.81 -10.54 11.94
CA ALA A 602 -22.87 -11.51 11.65
C ALA A 602 -22.32 -12.87 11.18
N ARG A 603 -21.21 -12.87 10.43
CA ARG A 603 -20.46 -14.07 9.99
C ARG A 603 -19.62 -14.72 11.10
N GLY A 604 -19.54 -14.11 12.29
CA GLY A 604 -18.82 -14.64 13.45
C GLY A 604 -17.43 -14.01 13.67
N GLY A 605 -17.11 -12.92 12.98
CA GLY A 605 -15.94 -12.09 13.24
C GLY A 605 -15.83 -11.69 14.72
N ASP A 606 -14.60 -11.52 15.21
CA ASP A 606 -14.31 -11.30 16.64
C ASP A 606 -14.94 -12.33 17.59
N GLN A 607 -15.18 -13.54 17.07
CA GLN A 607 -15.82 -14.66 17.76
C GLN A 607 -17.23 -14.33 18.26
N TYR A 608 -17.96 -13.42 17.63
CA TYR A 608 -19.34 -13.11 18.01
C TYR A 608 -20.25 -14.35 17.83
N PRO A 609 -20.87 -14.89 18.90
CA PRO A 609 -21.53 -16.20 18.87
C PRO A 609 -22.96 -16.13 18.28
N TYR A 610 -23.10 -15.62 17.06
CA TYR A 610 -24.37 -15.66 16.31
C TYR A 610 -24.73 -17.07 15.84
N ARG A 611 -23.74 -17.99 15.77
CA ARG A 611 -23.93 -19.43 15.48
C ARG A 611 -24.64 -19.69 14.15
N GLY A 612 -24.26 -18.94 13.12
CA GLY A 612 -24.88 -19.03 11.79
C GLY A 612 -26.36 -18.64 11.80
N ALA A 613 -26.77 -17.74 12.70
CA ALA A 613 -28.10 -17.15 12.63
C ALA A 613 -28.29 -16.50 11.24
N PRO A 614 -29.44 -16.71 10.59
CA PRO A 614 -29.70 -16.07 9.31
C PRO A 614 -29.73 -14.56 9.49
N PHE A 615 -29.16 -13.85 8.52
CA PHE A 615 -29.09 -12.41 8.51
C PHE A 615 -29.34 -11.87 7.11
N THR A 616 -29.66 -10.58 7.03
CA THR A 616 -29.84 -9.86 5.77
C THR A 616 -28.95 -8.63 5.77
N SER A 617 -28.04 -8.53 4.82
CA SER A 617 -27.30 -7.29 4.52
C SER A 617 -28.24 -6.32 3.80
N VAL A 618 -28.38 -5.09 4.29
CA VAL A 618 -29.35 -4.10 3.78
C VAL A 618 -28.77 -3.19 2.69
N GLY A 619 -27.77 -3.64 1.94
CA GLY A 619 -27.32 -2.94 0.74
C GLY A 619 -26.60 -1.60 0.95
N VAL A 620 -26.14 -1.30 2.17
CA VAL A 620 -25.44 -0.06 2.50
C VAL A 620 -24.21 -0.38 3.36
N SER A 621 -23.05 0.16 2.98
CA SER A 621 -21.83 0.02 3.79
C SER A 621 -21.99 0.77 5.13
N TYR A 622 -21.30 0.32 6.17
CA TYR A 622 -21.33 1.00 7.47
C TYR A 622 -20.76 2.44 7.43
N GLN A 623 -19.83 2.73 6.50
CA GLN A 623 -19.34 4.09 6.23
C GLN A 623 -20.43 4.96 5.61
N GLN A 624 -21.13 4.45 4.59
CA GLN A 624 -22.25 5.17 3.97
C GLN A 624 -23.39 5.37 4.98
N ALA A 625 -23.66 4.38 5.84
CA ALA A 625 -24.64 4.49 6.91
C ALA A 625 -24.29 5.63 7.88
N LEU A 626 -23.02 5.77 8.25
CA LEU A 626 -22.52 6.88 9.07
C LEU A 626 -22.71 8.23 8.38
N ALA A 627 -22.28 8.36 7.11
CA ALA A 627 -22.46 9.59 6.34
C ALA A 627 -23.95 9.98 6.21
N ASN A 628 -24.81 9.03 5.86
CA ASN A 628 -26.26 9.24 5.77
C ASN A 628 -26.85 9.64 7.12
N TYR A 629 -26.42 9.01 8.21
CA TYR A 629 -26.94 9.34 9.52
C TYR A 629 -26.54 10.75 9.96
N ILE A 630 -25.31 11.18 9.71
CA ILE A 630 -24.86 12.55 9.98
C ILE A 630 -25.70 13.55 9.18
N VAL A 631 -25.87 13.33 7.87
CA VAL A 631 -26.56 14.26 6.97
C VAL A 631 -28.08 14.25 7.20
N ASP A 632 -28.71 13.08 7.09
CA ASP A 632 -30.17 12.93 7.07
C ASP A 632 -30.76 12.61 8.45
N GLY A 633 -30.07 11.80 9.24
CA GLY A 633 -30.51 11.40 10.58
C GLY A 633 -30.41 12.53 11.60
N LEU A 634 -29.27 13.22 11.63
CA LEU A 634 -28.96 14.32 12.56
C LEU A 634 -29.19 15.70 11.94
N GLY A 635 -29.37 15.80 10.61
CA GLY A 635 -29.52 17.08 9.93
C GLY A 635 -28.23 17.89 9.85
N GLY A 636 -27.07 17.22 9.85
CA GLY A 636 -25.74 17.81 9.75
C GLY A 636 -25.17 18.37 11.05
N ALA A 637 -25.73 18.04 12.21
CA ALA A 637 -25.26 18.54 13.51
C ALA A 637 -25.12 17.42 14.55
N ILE A 638 -23.89 17.18 15.01
CA ILE A 638 -23.58 16.27 16.12
C ILE A 638 -23.51 17.13 17.39
N THR A 639 -24.55 17.08 18.23
CA THR A 639 -24.67 17.99 19.38
C THR A 639 -24.05 17.40 20.65
N ALA A 640 -23.56 18.28 21.54
CA ALA A 640 -23.06 17.86 22.85
C ALA A 640 -24.15 17.23 23.74
N ALA A 641 -25.42 17.47 23.40
CA ALA A 641 -26.56 16.91 24.13
C ALA A 641 -26.85 15.46 23.72
N ASP A 642 -26.62 15.13 22.45
CA ASP A 642 -26.85 13.80 21.91
C ASP A 642 -25.59 12.92 22.07
N TYR A 643 -24.38 13.48 21.92
CA TYR A 643 -23.10 12.74 21.98
C TYR A 643 -22.06 13.41 22.88
N PRO A 644 -22.30 13.60 24.19
CA PRO A 644 -21.34 14.22 25.10
C PRO A 644 -19.98 13.49 25.13
N GLU A 645 -18.88 14.23 25.33
CA GLU A 645 -17.53 13.66 25.49
C GLU A 645 -17.51 12.55 26.57
N GLY A 646 -16.91 11.41 26.26
CA GLY A 646 -16.87 10.23 27.12
C GLY A 646 -18.14 9.35 27.09
N GLY A 647 -19.13 9.67 26.25
CA GLY A 647 -20.35 8.88 26.06
C GLY A 647 -21.54 9.31 26.93
N GLU A 648 -22.70 8.71 26.67
CA GLU A 648 -23.97 9.05 27.31
C GLU A 648 -24.23 8.27 28.61
N GLY A 649 -23.36 7.31 28.93
CA GLY A 649 -23.54 6.37 30.03
C GLY A 649 -24.42 5.17 29.64
N ARG A 650 -24.44 4.81 28.35
CA ARG A 650 -25.06 3.57 27.85
C ARG A 650 -24.30 2.34 28.35
N ILE A 651 -22.99 2.45 28.58
CA ILE A 651 -22.12 1.36 29.02
C ILE A 651 -21.54 1.72 30.40
N THR A 652 -21.84 0.92 31.41
CA THR A 652 -21.36 1.16 32.79
C THR A 652 -20.51 0.00 33.32
N GLN A 653 -19.26 0.28 33.69
CA GLN A 653 -18.41 -0.66 34.44
C GLN A 653 -18.63 -0.47 35.94
N THR A 654 -18.95 -1.54 36.70
CA THR A 654 -19.42 -1.42 38.09
C THR A 654 -18.36 -1.64 39.19
N GLU A 655 -17.18 -2.22 38.91
CA GLU A 655 -16.06 -2.40 39.87
C GLU A 655 -14.68 -2.40 39.13
N THR A 656 -13.59 -2.01 39.81
CA THR A 656 -12.18 -2.16 39.37
C THR A 656 -11.56 -3.41 40.03
N ILE A 657 -10.55 -4.02 39.42
CA ILE A 657 -9.88 -5.18 40.03
C ILE A 657 -9.00 -4.66 41.20
N PRO A 658 -9.21 -5.10 42.45
CA PRO A 658 -8.38 -4.68 43.58
C PRO A 658 -6.93 -5.09 43.39
N ILE A 659 -5.99 -4.18 43.62
CA ILE A 659 -4.54 -4.48 43.63
C ILE A 659 -4.16 -4.92 45.05
N GLU A 660 -4.21 -6.22 45.33
CA GLU A 660 -3.94 -6.79 46.67
C GLU A 660 -2.78 -7.81 46.70
N GLY A 661 -2.08 -8.03 45.58
CA GLY A 661 -1.02 -9.02 45.42
C GLY A 661 0.37 -8.54 45.88
N PRO A 662 1.38 -9.44 45.92
CA PRO A 662 2.75 -9.02 46.12
C PRO A 662 3.28 -8.32 44.86
N PHE A 663 3.73 -7.06 44.99
CA PHE A 663 4.33 -6.33 43.88
C PHE A 663 5.58 -7.02 43.33
N THR A 664 5.63 -7.17 42.02
CA THR A 664 6.84 -7.53 41.27
C THR A 664 7.73 -6.28 41.19
N PRO A 665 8.97 -6.33 41.70
CA PRO A 665 9.88 -5.19 41.61
C PRO A 665 10.23 -4.86 40.16
N ILE A 666 10.38 -3.57 39.83
CA ILE A 666 10.63 -3.14 38.45
C ILE A 666 11.91 -3.74 37.87
N TYR A 667 12.98 -3.88 38.66
CA TYR A 667 14.22 -4.53 38.23
C TYR A 667 14.08 -6.03 37.91
N GLU A 668 13.07 -6.72 38.45
CA GLU A 668 12.76 -8.10 38.04
C GLU A 668 11.96 -8.15 36.74
N ILE A 669 11.16 -7.11 36.46
CA ILE A 669 10.43 -6.94 35.19
C ILE A 669 11.40 -6.59 34.08
N GLN A 670 12.25 -5.58 34.27
CA GLN A 670 13.28 -5.18 33.32
C GLN A 670 14.28 -6.32 33.08
N GLY A 671 14.76 -6.96 34.15
CA GLY A 671 15.83 -7.95 34.02
C GLY A 671 17.16 -7.29 33.63
N GLY A 672 18.12 -8.10 33.14
CA GLY A 672 19.47 -7.64 32.80
C GLY A 672 19.94 -8.00 31.40
N LEU A 673 18.99 -8.22 30.51
CA LEU A 673 19.16 -8.39 29.07
C LEU A 673 18.36 -7.29 28.36
N ASP A 674 18.42 -7.24 27.03
CA ASP A 674 17.70 -6.25 26.20
C ASP A 674 16.20 -6.56 26.06
N GLU A 675 15.70 -7.65 26.65
CA GLU A 675 14.29 -8.05 26.63
C GLU A 675 13.89 -8.52 28.03
N SER A 676 12.67 -8.17 28.44
CA SER A 676 12.11 -8.57 29.73
C SER A 676 12.03 -10.10 29.88
N PRO A 677 12.49 -10.67 31.02
CA PRO A 677 12.23 -12.08 31.33
C PRO A 677 10.75 -12.37 31.65
N LEU A 678 9.90 -11.34 31.75
CA LEU A 678 8.49 -11.42 32.07
C LEU A 678 7.60 -10.97 30.90
N ASP A 679 8.12 -10.84 29.69
CA ASP A 679 7.33 -10.51 28.50
C ASP A 679 6.09 -11.41 28.36
N GLY A 680 4.93 -10.77 28.18
CA GLY A 680 3.59 -11.39 28.14
C GLY A 680 3.01 -11.81 29.49
N GLU A 681 3.72 -11.63 30.61
CA GLU A 681 3.21 -11.96 31.95
C GLU A 681 2.47 -10.79 32.59
N LEU A 682 1.38 -11.12 33.30
CA LEU A 682 0.59 -10.15 34.06
C LEU A 682 1.25 -9.89 35.42
N VAL A 683 1.51 -8.62 35.73
CA VAL A 683 2.19 -8.19 36.95
C VAL A 683 1.40 -7.13 37.71
N GLU A 684 1.66 -7.06 39.02
CA GLU A 684 1.33 -5.89 39.84
C GLU A 684 2.64 -5.20 40.19
N VAL A 685 2.78 -3.93 39.87
CA VAL A 685 4.01 -3.14 40.04
C VAL A 685 3.71 -1.86 40.80
N ALA A 686 4.67 -1.38 41.58
CA ALA A 686 4.52 -0.14 42.33
C ALA A 686 5.79 0.71 42.26
N GLY A 687 5.63 2.04 42.22
CA GLY A 687 6.74 2.96 42.20
C GLY A 687 6.30 4.42 42.20
N TYR A 688 7.26 5.33 42.04
CA TYR A 688 6.99 6.76 41.92
C TYR A 688 6.91 7.17 40.46
N VAL A 689 5.90 7.98 40.13
CA VAL A 689 5.76 8.56 38.79
C VAL A 689 6.84 9.62 38.61
N THR A 690 7.70 9.46 37.60
CA THR A 690 8.86 10.34 37.34
C THR A 690 8.67 11.27 36.15
N GLY A 691 7.79 10.91 35.21
CA GLY A 691 7.37 11.74 34.09
C GLY A 691 6.00 11.29 33.56
N VAL A 692 5.20 12.23 33.08
CA VAL A 692 3.89 11.97 32.45
C VAL A 692 3.94 12.57 31.05
N PHE A 693 3.71 11.75 30.03
CA PHE A 693 3.87 12.10 28.62
C PHE A 693 2.57 11.74 27.87
N PRO A 694 1.57 12.66 27.87
CA PRO A 694 0.29 12.43 27.21
C PRO A 694 0.39 12.07 25.74
N ASP A 695 1.31 12.73 25.01
CA ASP A 695 1.51 12.52 23.58
C ASP A 695 2.27 11.20 23.27
N LEU A 696 2.83 10.54 24.30
CA LEU A 696 3.30 9.14 24.25
C LEU A 696 2.27 8.14 24.78
N GLY A 697 1.10 8.58 25.25
CA GLY A 697 0.05 7.71 25.76
C GLY A 697 0.26 7.18 27.19
N GLY A 698 1.27 7.67 27.94
CA GLY A 698 1.58 7.07 29.23
C GLY A 698 2.45 7.88 30.20
N PHE A 699 3.00 7.19 31.19
CA PHE A 699 3.87 7.76 32.23
C PHE A 699 4.99 6.79 32.63
N TYR A 700 6.08 7.32 33.17
CA TYR A 700 7.18 6.52 33.71
C TYR A 700 7.04 6.30 35.21
N LEU A 701 7.17 5.05 35.63
CA LEU A 701 7.18 4.60 37.00
C LEU A 701 8.59 4.15 37.40
N GLN A 702 9.07 4.52 38.58
CA GLN A 702 10.40 4.13 39.05
C GLN A 702 10.38 3.65 40.51
N ASP A 703 11.04 2.52 40.78
CA ASP A 703 11.20 1.98 42.14
C ASP A 703 12.09 2.92 42.96
N GLY A 704 11.55 3.43 44.08
CA GLY A 704 12.27 4.37 44.94
C GLY A 704 13.39 3.76 45.77
N THR A 705 13.44 2.43 45.90
CA THR A 705 14.51 1.70 46.59
C THR A 705 15.49 1.09 45.59
N GLY A 706 14.95 0.47 44.54
CA GLY A 706 15.71 -0.28 43.53
C GLY A 706 16.52 -1.45 44.09
N ASP A 707 17.27 -2.13 43.23
CA ASP A 707 18.20 -3.21 43.64
C ASP A 707 19.66 -2.72 43.81
N GLY A 708 19.97 -1.52 43.30
CA GLY A 708 21.29 -0.91 43.34
C GLY A 708 22.34 -1.60 42.45
N LEU A 709 21.92 -2.44 41.51
CA LEU A 709 22.76 -3.02 40.48
C LEU A 709 22.89 -2.04 39.30
N VAL A 710 23.96 -2.21 38.52
CA VAL A 710 24.25 -1.38 37.33
C VAL A 710 23.95 -2.13 36.03
N THR A 711 23.19 -3.22 36.15
CA THR A 711 22.91 -4.18 35.08
C THR A 711 21.42 -4.38 34.86
N THR A 712 20.59 -3.71 35.65
CA THR A 712 19.13 -3.83 35.69
C THR A 712 18.58 -2.42 35.89
N SER A 713 17.45 -2.12 35.26
CA SER A 713 16.79 -0.83 35.41
C SER A 713 15.75 -0.86 36.53
N ASP A 714 15.60 0.26 37.24
CA ASP A 714 14.55 0.46 38.24
C ASP A 714 13.34 1.24 37.70
N GLY A 715 13.34 1.59 36.40
CA GLY A 715 12.28 2.35 35.73
C GLY A 715 11.51 1.53 34.70
N ILE A 716 10.25 1.89 34.46
CA ILE A 716 9.40 1.26 33.44
C ILE A 716 8.37 2.26 32.92
N PHE A 717 8.02 2.16 31.63
CA PHE A 717 6.91 2.93 31.06
C PHE A 717 5.58 2.20 31.28
N VAL A 718 4.52 2.95 31.57
CA VAL A 718 3.15 2.44 31.72
C VAL A 718 2.28 3.10 30.67
N ASP A 719 1.71 2.29 29.77
CA ASP A 719 0.85 2.71 28.66
C ASP A 719 -0.60 2.92 29.14
N ALA A 720 -0.78 3.99 29.92
CA ALA A 720 -2.08 4.46 30.39
C ALA A 720 -2.01 5.93 30.86
N LEU A 721 -3.05 6.72 30.60
CA LEU A 721 -3.09 8.15 30.97
C LEU A 721 -3.89 8.48 32.24
N ASN A 722 -4.52 7.50 32.86
CA ASN A 722 -5.54 7.76 33.88
C ASN A 722 -4.96 7.92 35.30
N GLY A 723 -5.27 9.06 35.93
CA GLY A 723 -5.33 9.19 37.39
C GLY A 723 -4.02 9.41 38.15
N VAL A 724 -2.92 9.77 37.46
CA VAL A 724 -1.60 9.96 38.08
C VAL A 724 -0.97 11.32 37.77
N ALA A 725 -0.09 11.79 38.67
CA ALA A 725 0.75 12.96 38.48
C ALA A 725 2.21 12.66 38.89
N VAL A 726 3.16 13.44 38.36
CA VAL A 726 4.57 13.34 38.76
C VAL A 726 4.70 13.47 40.28
N GLY A 727 5.40 12.51 40.90
CA GLY A 727 5.58 12.39 42.34
C GLY A 727 4.55 11.53 43.06
N ASP A 728 3.52 11.05 42.37
CA ASP A 728 2.59 10.06 42.95
C ASP A 728 3.27 8.71 43.12
N HIS A 729 2.90 7.99 44.17
CA HIS A 729 3.23 6.58 44.33
C HIS A 729 2.05 5.75 43.81
N ALA A 730 2.22 5.17 42.62
CA ALA A 730 1.17 4.43 41.92
C ALA A 730 1.43 2.93 42.01
N GLU A 731 0.34 2.19 42.18
CA GLU A 731 0.26 0.73 42.09
C GLU A 731 -0.50 0.41 40.80
N VAL A 732 0.08 -0.41 39.93
CA VAL A 732 -0.40 -0.68 38.58
C VAL A 732 -0.50 -2.18 38.38
N ARG A 733 -1.63 -2.65 37.84
CA ARG A 733 -1.82 -4.03 37.40
C ARG A 733 -1.96 -4.06 35.88
N GLY A 734 -1.07 -4.77 35.19
CA GLY A 734 -1.04 -4.82 33.73
C GLY A 734 -0.04 -5.85 33.22
N THR A 735 0.00 -6.04 31.90
CA THR A 735 0.84 -7.04 31.23
C THR A 735 2.17 -6.41 30.83
N VAL A 736 3.27 -7.13 31.02
CA VAL A 736 4.58 -6.71 30.50
C VAL A 736 4.64 -6.96 29.00
N ASP A 737 5.13 -6.00 28.23
CA ASP A 737 5.27 -6.11 26.77
C ASP A 737 6.57 -5.43 26.28
N GLU A 738 7.02 -5.86 25.10
CA GLU A 738 8.16 -5.32 24.37
C GLU A 738 7.69 -4.56 23.12
N PHE A 739 7.66 -3.23 23.18
CA PHE A 739 7.18 -2.41 22.07
C PHE A 739 8.28 -1.50 21.54
N PHE A 740 8.62 -1.70 20.27
CA PHE A 740 9.80 -1.15 19.60
C PHE A 740 11.13 -1.36 20.36
N GLY A 741 11.17 -2.41 21.20
CA GLY A 741 12.32 -2.80 22.02
C GLY A 741 12.43 -2.09 23.37
N GLU A 742 11.39 -1.41 23.83
CA GLU A 742 11.30 -0.90 25.22
C GLU A 742 10.34 -1.76 26.03
N THR A 743 10.80 -2.18 27.21
CA THR A 743 9.99 -2.90 28.20
C THR A 743 8.99 -1.94 28.84
N ARG A 744 7.70 -2.29 28.78
CA ARG A 744 6.60 -1.47 29.33
C ARG A 744 5.47 -2.30 29.92
N ILE A 745 4.57 -1.63 30.64
CA ILE A 745 3.29 -2.20 31.08
C ILE A 745 2.18 -1.74 30.14
N VAL A 746 1.49 -2.68 29.51
CA VAL A 746 0.32 -2.50 28.65
C VAL A 746 -0.91 -3.16 29.27
N ASP A 747 -2.06 -3.08 28.57
CA ASP A 747 -3.32 -3.73 28.98
C ASP A 747 -3.66 -3.46 30.45
N VAL A 748 -3.51 -2.21 30.89
CA VAL A 748 -3.60 -1.84 32.31
C VAL A 748 -5.00 -2.11 32.85
N GLU A 749 -5.12 -3.11 33.72
CA GLU A 749 -6.37 -3.57 34.33
C GLU A 749 -6.76 -2.76 35.57
N GLY A 750 -5.82 -2.00 36.16
CA GLY A 750 -6.08 -1.12 37.30
C GLY A 750 -4.89 -0.24 37.70
N ILE A 751 -5.19 0.96 38.22
CA ILE A 751 -4.22 1.90 38.80
C ILE A 751 -4.78 2.41 40.14
N GLU A 752 -3.99 2.32 41.21
CA GLU A 752 -4.29 2.88 42.54
C GLU A 752 -3.18 3.85 42.97
N VAL A 753 -3.54 5.02 43.52
CA VAL A 753 -2.57 6.02 44.02
C VAL A 753 -2.62 6.07 45.54
N GLU A 754 -1.52 5.66 46.17
CA GLU A 754 -1.43 5.50 47.63
C GLU A 754 -0.91 6.76 48.35
N ASP A 755 0.04 7.48 47.74
CA ASP A 755 0.64 8.69 48.28
C ASP A 755 0.98 9.69 47.16
N THR A 756 1.11 10.97 47.50
CA THR A 756 1.35 12.07 46.55
C THR A 756 2.51 12.94 47.00
N GLY A 757 3.26 13.49 46.03
CA GLY A 757 4.35 14.44 46.30
C GLY A 757 5.68 13.81 46.75
N GLY A 758 5.91 12.55 46.42
CA GLY A 758 7.23 11.91 46.45
C GLY A 758 8.17 12.50 45.40
N ALA A 759 9.47 12.21 45.53
CA ALA A 759 10.48 12.64 44.55
C ALA A 759 11.61 11.63 44.47
N ILE A 760 11.94 11.22 43.24
CA ILE A 760 13.11 10.42 42.91
C ILE A 760 14.25 11.36 42.51
N ALA A 761 15.45 11.12 43.03
CA ALA A 761 16.63 11.86 42.58
C ALA A 761 17.08 11.32 41.21
N PRO A 762 17.27 12.17 40.18
CA PRO A 762 17.73 11.71 38.88
C PRO A 762 19.09 11.01 38.97
N THR A 763 19.24 9.92 38.23
CA THR A 763 20.47 9.12 38.19
C THR A 763 21.50 9.76 37.26
N PRO A 764 22.70 10.14 37.73
CA PRO A 764 23.70 10.75 36.84
C PRO A 764 24.26 9.77 35.82
N VAL A 765 24.18 10.11 34.54
CA VAL A 765 24.77 9.36 33.42
C VAL A 765 25.83 10.23 32.74
N THR A 766 26.98 9.63 32.43
CA THR A 766 28.09 10.34 31.77
C THR A 766 28.46 9.65 30.47
N LEU A 767 28.67 10.45 29.42
CA LEU A 767 29.17 9.99 28.13
C LEU A 767 30.64 10.47 27.93
N PRO A 768 31.50 9.69 27.26
CA PRO A 768 31.23 8.39 26.67
C PRO A 768 30.96 7.29 27.72
N LEU A 769 30.12 6.32 27.38
CA LEU A 769 29.88 5.13 28.18
C LEU A 769 31.20 4.39 28.45
N ALA A 770 31.32 3.84 29.65
CA ALA A 770 32.45 2.98 29.99
C ALA A 770 32.41 1.69 29.15
N GLU A 771 33.58 1.09 28.91
CA GLU A 771 33.66 -0.18 28.16
C GLU A 771 32.80 -1.26 28.82
N GLY A 772 31.83 -1.80 28.07
CA GLY A 772 30.88 -2.81 28.54
C GLY A 772 29.69 -2.28 29.33
N ALA A 773 29.54 -0.96 29.50
CA ALA A 773 28.33 -0.34 30.03
C ALA A 773 27.27 -0.21 28.92
N SER A 774 26.01 -0.44 29.27
CA SER A 774 24.85 -0.22 28.41
C SER A 774 23.95 0.86 29.00
N LEU A 775 23.19 1.55 28.15
CA LEU A 775 22.11 2.43 28.56
C LEU A 775 20.85 1.65 28.98
N GLU A 776 20.79 0.36 28.64
CA GLU A 776 19.75 -0.59 29.06
C GLU A 776 19.50 -0.57 30.57
N ALA A 777 20.58 -0.51 31.36
CA ALA A 777 20.51 -0.46 32.82
C ALA A 777 19.86 0.84 33.37
N TYR A 778 19.41 1.74 32.50
CA TYR A 778 18.72 2.97 32.84
C TYR A 778 17.38 3.12 32.11
N GLU A 779 16.92 2.12 31.35
CA GLU A 779 15.67 2.20 30.59
C GLU A 779 14.47 2.54 31.49
N GLY A 780 13.67 3.52 31.13
CA GLY A 780 12.55 4.04 31.92
C GLY A 780 12.94 4.89 33.13
N MET A 781 14.21 4.93 33.54
CA MET A 781 14.64 5.69 34.73
C MET A 781 14.73 7.18 34.46
N LEU A 782 14.48 7.98 35.51
CA LEU A 782 14.82 9.39 35.55
C LEU A 782 16.35 9.54 35.65
N VAL A 783 16.95 10.11 34.61
CA VAL A 783 18.40 10.30 34.47
C VAL A 783 18.76 11.78 34.34
N THR A 784 20.01 12.10 34.65
CA THR A 784 20.57 13.44 34.43
C THR A 784 21.94 13.38 33.78
N PHE A 785 22.15 14.18 32.73
CA PHE A 785 23.42 14.33 32.02
C PHE A 785 24.06 15.67 32.39
N PRO A 786 25.01 15.70 33.34
CA PRO A 786 25.55 16.95 33.89
C PRO A 786 26.55 17.66 32.96
N ASP A 787 27.13 16.93 32.01
CA ASP A 787 28.12 17.47 31.07
C ASP A 787 27.46 18.09 29.83
N TYR A 788 28.21 18.93 29.11
CA TYR A 788 27.74 19.48 27.84
C TYR A 788 27.62 18.39 26.76
N LEU A 789 26.43 18.28 26.18
CA LEU A 789 26.14 17.49 25.00
C LEU A 789 25.90 18.40 23.80
N PHE A 790 26.59 18.12 22.70
CA PHE A 790 26.61 18.94 21.49
C PHE A 790 25.71 18.35 20.42
N VAL A 791 24.86 19.18 19.83
CA VAL A 791 24.01 18.82 18.69
C VAL A 791 24.90 18.34 17.54
N SER A 792 24.70 17.10 17.12
CA SER A 792 25.47 16.43 16.09
C SER A 792 24.67 16.19 14.81
N ASP A 793 23.37 15.91 14.94
CA ASP A 793 22.43 15.74 13.84
C ASP A 793 21.07 16.33 14.20
N THR A 794 20.39 16.91 13.20
CA THR A 794 19.05 17.51 13.31
C THR A 794 18.13 17.03 12.19
N PHE A 795 18.48 15.95 11.49
CA PHE A 795 17.70 15.44 10.35
C PHE A 795 16.25 15.13 10.72
N ASN A 796 16.03 14.49 11.87
CA ASN A 796 14.70 14.12 12.35
C ASN A 796 13.97 15.25 13.09
N LEU A 797 14.61 16.40 13.36
CA LEU A 797 14.05 17.43 14.26
C LEU A 797 12.71 17.99 13.78
N HIS A 798 12.57 18.21 12.48
CA HIS A 798 11.32 18.71 11.89
C HIS A 798 10.23 17.64 11.81
N ARG A 799 10.62 16.37 11.69
CA ARG A 799 9.68 15.28 11.43
C ARG A 799 9.21 14.60 12.71
N PHE A 800 10.08 14.43 13.69
CA PHE A 800 9.82 13.64 14.90
C PHE A 800 10.26 14.39 16.17
N GLY A 801 10.58 15.69 16.09
CA GLY A 801 11.10 16.44 17.24
C GLY A 801 12.51 16.01 17.73
N GLU A 802 13.17 15.06 17.06
CA GLU A 802 14.40 14.44 17.53
C GLU A 802 15.70 15.18 17.12
N ALA A 803 16.70 15.19 18.01
CA ALA A 803 18.07 15.57 17.66
C ALA A 803 19.12 14.62 18.29
N VAL A 804 20.21 14.36 17.56
CA VAL A 804 21.34 13.58 18.10
C VAL A 804 22.27 14.52 18.85
N LEU A 805 22.55 14.21 20.11
CA LEU A 805 23.49 14.92 20.97
C LEU A 805 24.74 14.06 21.22
N ALA A 806 25.90 14.69 21.40
CA ALA A 806 27.15 13.97 21.67
C ALA A 806 28.04 14.66 22.69
N ALA A 807 28.61 13.90 23.62
CA ALA A 807 29.54 14.42 24.62
C ALA A 807 30.91 14.72 24.00
N GLY A 808 31.56 15.79 24.45
CA GLY A 808 32.93 16.13 24.02
C GLY A 808 33.04 16.69 22.59
N GLY A 809 31.94 17.19 22.03
CA GLY A 809 31.87 17.81 20.70
C GLY A 809 31.08 16.99 19.67
N VAL A 810 30.92 17.59 18.50
CA VAL A 810 30.13 17.06 17.38
C VAL A 810 30.72 15.75 16.84
N LEU A 811 29.86 14.78 16.52
CA LEU A 811 30.27 13.52 15.88
C LEU A 811 30.90 13.78 14.50
N VAL A 812 31.86 12.93 14.11
CA VAL A 812 32.54 12.98 12.81
C VAL A 812 32.18 11.76 11.98
N ASN A 813 32.06 11.90 10.65
CA ASN A 813 31.92 10.72 9.80
C ASN A 813 33.22 9.89 9.90
N PRO A 814 33.15 8.57 10.15
CA PRO A 814 34.33 7.75 10.40
C PRO A 814 35.42 7.88 9.34
N THR A 815 35.04 7.92 8.06
CA THR A 815 35.98 7.98 6.93
C THR A 815 36.61 9.36 6.70
N ASP A 816 36.16 10.40 7.41
CA ASP A 816 36.75 11.74 7.29
C ASP A 816 38.12 11.82 7.98
N ILE A 817 38.33 10.98 9.00
CA ILE A 817 39.55 10.98 9.82
C ILE A 817 40.28 9.63 9.85
N ALA A 818 39.67 8.57 9.33
CA ALA A 818 40.24 7.22 9.27
C ALA A 818 40.05 6.56 7.90
N ALA A 819 40.94 5.64 7.54
CA ALA A 819 40.78 4.83 6.35
C ALA A 819 39.64 3.81 6.52
N PRO A 820 38.91 3.44 5.45
CA PRO A 820 37.87 2.40 5.51
C PRO A 820 38.41 1.08 6.09
N GLY A 821 37.56 0.37 6.84
CA GLY A 821 37.92 -0.85 7.59
C GLY A 821 38.01 -0.59 9.09
N ASP A 822 38.81 -1.40 9.80
CA ASP A 822 38.88 -1.41 11.27
C ASP A 822 39.12 -0.03 11.91
N ALA A 823 39.89 0.84 11.26
CA ALA A 823 40.17 2.18 11.76
C ALA A 823 38.94 3.11 11.70
N ALA A 824 38.12 3.01 10.65
CA ALA A 824 36.84 3.71 10.58
C ALA A 824 35.83 3.09 11.54
N ASN A 825 35.77 1.76 11.66
CA ASN A 825 34.89 1.09 12.63
C ASN A 825 35.21 1.54 14.06
N ALA A 826 36.48 1.67 14.42
CA ALA A 826 36.86 2.20 15.74
C ALA A 826 36.39 3.65 15.99
N VAL A 827 36.28 4.47 14.95
CA VAL A 827 35.68 5.82 15.06
C VAL A 827 34.16 5.73 15.19
N ALA A 828 33.52 4.80 14.48
CA ALA A 828 32.08 4.55 14.61
C ALA A 828 31.73 4.06 16.03
N ASP A 829 32.49 3.11 16.58
CA ASP A 829 32.32 2.62 17.96
C ASP A 829 32.52 3.76 18.97
N ALA A 830 33.53 4.61 18.75
CA ALA A 830 33.78 5.77 19.60
C ALA A 830 32.69 6.84 19.51
N ASN A 831 32.03 7.00 18.36
CA ASN A 831 30.87 7.86 18.19
C ASN A 831 29.64 7.27 18.91
N ALA A 832 29.38 5.97 18.73
CA ALA A 832 28.27 5.26 19.36
C ALA A 832 28.33 5.36 20.89
N ALA A 833 29.53 5.19 21.47
CA ALA A 833 29.71 5.28 22.92
C ALA A 833 29.45 6.66 23.52
N ARG A 834 29.37 7.74 22.72
CA ARG A 834 29.29 9.13 23.21
C ARG A 834 28.09 9.91 22.70
N GLN A 835 27.12 9.25 22.09
CA GLN A 835 25.92 9.88 21.53
C GLN A 835 24.66 9.45 22.30
N ILE A 836 23.63 10.28 22.21
CA ILE A 836 22.28 10.02 22.71
C ILE A 836 21.28 10.85 21.90
N VAL A 837 20.03 10.39 21.77
CA VAL A 837 18.96 11.17 21.11
C VAL A 837 18.19 11.96 22.17
N ILE A 838 17.83 13.21 21.88
CA ILE A 838 16.79 13.94 22.62
C ILE A 838 15.53 13.96 21.75
N ASP A 839 14.38 13.69 22.38
CA ASP A 839 13.08 13.48 21.75
C ASP A 839 12.05 14.41 22.43
N ASP A 840 10.97 14.79 21.76
CA ASP A 840 10.04 15.80 22.27
C ASP A 840 8.90 15.23 23.12
N GLY A 841 8.85 13.91 23.28
CA GLY A 841 7.83 13.24 24.06
C GLY A 841 6.51 13.13 23.31
N SER A 842 6.53 13.10 21.98
CA SER A 842 5.37 12.84 21.12
C SER A 842 5.65 11.70 20.12
N GLY A 843 4.61 10.95 19.79
CA GLY A 843 4.62 9.99 18.68
C GLY A 843 4.32 10.61 17.31
N ASP A 844 4.01 11.90 17.25
CA ASP A 844 3.50 12.57 16.06
C ASP A 844 4.58 12.80 14.99
N GLN A 845 4.14 12.79 13.74
CA GLN A 845 4.96 13.26 12.62
C GLN A 845 4.63 14.72 12.30
N PHE A 846 5.67 15.52 12.09
CA PHE A 846 5.60 16.94 11.77
C PHE A 846 4.91 17.76 12.86
N PRO A 847 5.50 17.82 14.09
CA PRO A 847 4.90 18.56 15.19
C PRO A 847 4.70 20.03 14.83
N ASP A 848 3.55 20.59 15.18
CA ASP A 848 3.18 21.99 14.94
C ASP A 848 4.22 22.99 15.47
N ALA A 849 4.90 22.61 16.56
CA ALA A 849 5.98 23.37 17.16
C ALA A 849 7.28 22.57 17.17
N VAL A 850 8.22 22.95 16.31
CA VAL A 850 9.57 22.33 16.32
C VAL A 850 10.30 22.69 17.63
N PRO A 851 10.71 21.70 18.42
CA PRO A 851 11.26 21.90 19.76
C PRO A 851 12.72 22.37 19.73
N TYR A 852 13.26 22.66 20.92
CA TYR A 852 14.70 22.86 21.18
C TYR A 852 15.38 24.07 20.52
N PHE A 853 14.64 25.00 19.93
CA PHE A 853 15.23 26.21 19.37
C PHE A 853 15.95 27.06 20.43
N ALA A 854 17.14 27.53 20.08
CA ALA A 854 17.81 28.58 20.83
C ALA A 854 17.04 29.91 20.69
N ALA A 855 17.45 30.94 21.44
CA ALA A 855 16.77 32.25 21.48
C ALA A 855 16.60 32.96 20.12
N ASP A 856 17.32 32.53 19.07
CA ASP A 856 17.20 33.06 17.70
C ASP A 856 16.24 32.24 16.80
N GLY A 857 15.49 31.29 17.38
CA GLY A 857 14.52 30.46 16.66
C GLY A 857 15.16 29.36 15.81
N THR A 858 16.40 28.95 16.11
CA THR A 858 17.06 27.83 15.41
C THR A 858 17.80 26.90 16.38
N LEU A 859 17.94 25.63 16.00
CA LEU A 859 18.89 24.68 16.60
C LEU A 859 19.98 24.39 15.56
N ARG A 860 21.26 24.47 15.94
CA ARG A 860 22.39 24.25 15.00
C ARG A 860 23.32 23.17 15.50
N ARG A 861 23.89 22.43 14.54
CA ARG A 861 25.00 21.51 14.79
C ARG A 861 26.15 22.26 15.48
N GLY A 862 26.58 21.75 16.63
CA GLY A 862 27.57 22.37 17.51
C GLY A 862 27.01 23.27 18.62
N ASP A 863 25.70 23.57 18.64
CA ASP A 863 25.04 24.09 19.84
C ASP A 863 25.09 23.02 20.95
N ALA A 864 25.01 23.42 22.21
CA ALA A 864 25.12 22.47 23.31
C ALA A 864 24.19 22.79 24.49
N ALA A 865 23.72 21.74 25.15
CA ALA A 865 22.97 21.81 26.40
C ALA A 865 23.69 20.97 27.47
N LYS A 866 23.40 21.24 28.75
CA LYS A 866 23.94 20.53 29.91
C LYS A 866 22.86 20.42 30.98
N ASP A 867 23.13 19.62 32.01
CA ASP A 867 22.20 19.40 33.12
C ASP A 867 20.83 18.88 32.63
N ILE A 868 20.82 18.12 31.53
CA ILE A 868 19.59 17.59 30.91
C ILE A 868 19.03 16.51 31.83
N THR A 869 17.80 16.69 32.31
CA THR A 869 17.09 15.72 33.14
C THR A 869 15.89 15.19 32.36
N ALA A 870 15.79 13.87 32.26
CA ALA A 870 14.86 13.19 31.37
C ALA A 870 14.57 11.78 31.86
N ASN A 871 13.42 11.22 31.47
CA ASN A 871 13.25 9.77 31.45
C ASN A 871 13.99 9.20 30.23
N LEU A 872 14.74 8.11 30.42
CA LEU A 872 15.41 7.44 29.31
C LEU A 872 14.46 6.42 28.69
N SER A 873 14.18 6.51 27.40
CA SER A 873 13.34 5.56 26.68
C SER A 873 14.13 4.83 25.60
N PHE A 874 13.58 3.75 25.06
CA PHE A 874 14.12 3.08 23.88
C PHE A 874 13.05 2.95 22.81
N SER A 875 13.40 3.25 21.56
CA SER A 875 12.52 2.96 20.42
C SER A 875 13.32 3.03 19.12
N PHE A 876 12.86 2.28 18.11
CA PHE A 876 13.43 2.29 16.76
C PHE A 876 14.96 2.10 16.71
N GLY A 877 15.50 1.33 17.67
CA GLY A 877 16.93 1.03 17.75
C GLY A 877 17.82 2.10 18.39
N ALA A 878 17.23 3.08 19.11
CA ALA A 878 17.98 4.13 19.80
C ALA A 878 17.42 4.45 21.19
N PHE A 879 18.33 4.72 22.13
CA PHE A 879 17.98 5.33 23.40
C PHE A 879 17.71 6.83 23.24
N LYS A 880 16.63 7.29 23.86
CA LYS A 880 16.13 8.67 23.74
C LYS A 880 15.92 9.29 25.11
N LEU A 881 16.20 10.58 25.22
CA LEU A 881 15.91 11.39 26.40
C LEU A 881 14.54 12.04 26.20
N GLN A 882 13.60 11.70 27.06
CA GLN A 882 12.29 12.34 27.20
C GLN A 882 12.35 13.40 28.31
N PRO A 883 12.58 14.68 27.98
CA PRO A 883 12.86 15.69 29.00
C PRO A 883 11.65 15.93 29.91
N THR A 884 11.89 15.95 31.22
CA THR A 884 10.84 16.29 32.20
C THR A 884 10.71 17.80 32.41
N GLU A 885 11.61 18.58 31.80
CA GLU A 885 11.69 20.04 31.87
C GLU A 885 12.24 20.59 30.54
N ASP A 886 11.96 21.87 30.25
CA ASP A 886 12.47 22.55 29.05
C ASP A 886 14.01 22.51 28.97
N VAL A 887 14.55 22.06 27.82
CA VAL A 887 15.99 22.02 27.57
C VAL A 887 16.46 23.28 26.82
N SER A 888 17.45 23.98 27.38
CA SER A 888 18.01 25.20 26.80
C SER A 888 19.35 24.97 26.12
N PHE A 889 19.45 25.31 24.83
CA PHE A 889 20.68 25.19 24.05
C PHE A 889 21.47 26.50 23.98
N GLU A 890 22.77 26.40 24.27
CA GLU A 890 23.76 27.48 24.19
C GLU A 890 24.52 27.45 22.86
N ARG A 891 24.86 28.65 22.33
CA ARG A 891 25.66 28.79 21.11
C ARG A 891 27.15 28.66 21.40
N MET A 892 27.68 27.47 21.14
CA MET A 892 29.11 27.19 21.34
C MET A 892 29.98 27.55 20.12
N ASN A 893 29.37 27.64 18.94
CA ASN A 893 30.03 28.01 17.69
C ASN A 893 29.26 29.12 16.96
N PRO A 894 29.40 30.39 17.37
CA PRO A 894 28.70 31.49 16.73
C PRO A 894 29.11 31.60 15.26
N ARG A 895 28.12 31.73 14.37
CA ARG A 895 28.35 31.94 12.94
C ARG A 895 29.12 33.26 12.76
N PRO A 896 30.26 33.29 12.05
CA PRO A 896 30.91 34.54 11.66
C PRO A 896 30.00 35.39 10.77
N ASP A 897 30.10 36.72 10.85
CA ASP A 897 29.33 37.65 10.01
C ASP A 897 29.64 37.48 8.51
N GLY A 898 30.76 36.85 8.17
CA GLY A 898 31.19 36.54 6.81
C GLY A 898 32.52 35.78 6.79
N PRO A 899 33.00 35.35 5.61
CA PRO A 899 34.31 34.74 5.46
C PRO A 899 35.44 35.73 5.78
N ASP A 900 36.58 35.22 6.24
CA ASP A 900 37.79 36.03 6.45
C ASP A 900 38.27 36.68 5.14
N ASP A 901 38.72 37.94 5.21
CA ASP A 901 39.30 38.62 4.05
C ASP A 901 40.63 37.96 3.65
N VAL A 902 40.64 37.38 2.45
CA VAL A 902 41.81 36.72 1.85
C VAL A 902 42.59 37.61 0.86
N GLY A 903 42.22 38.88 0.71
CA GLY A 903 42.95 39.87 -0.10
C GLY A 903 42.76 39.74 -1.62
N GLY A 904 41.62 39.22 -2.07
CA GLY A 904 41.24 39.09 -3.48
C GLY A 904 40.36 40.23 -4.00
N ASN A 905 40.30 40.38 -5.33
CA ASN A 905 39.39 41.33 -5.99
C ASN A 905 38.15 40.66 -6.59
N LEU A 906 38.01 39.34 -6.42
CA LEU A 906 36.85 38.56 -6.84
C LEU A 906 36.48 37.56 -5.74
N THR A 907 35.19 37.37 -5.55
CA THR A 907 34.62 36.31 -4.71
C THR A 907 34.03 35.21 -5.61
N VAL A 908 34.45 33.97 -5.39
CA VAL A 908 33.92 32.80 -6.12
C VAL A 908 33.38 31.83 -5.09
N ALA A 909 32.16 31.38 -5.29
CA ALA A 909 31.50 30.42 -4.41
C ALA A 909 30.94 29.23 -5.18
N SER A 910 30.61 28.18 -4.44
CA SER A 910 29.84 27.05 -4.90
C SER A 910 28.64 26.90 -3.97
N PHE A 911 27.46 26.63 -4.55
CA PHE A 911 26.20 26.66 -3.84
C PHE A 911 25.26 25.58 -4.36
N ASN A 912 24.90 24.64 -3.48
CA ASN A 912 23.90 23.62 -3.78
C ASN A 912 22.51 24.23 -3.52
N VAL A 913 21.63 24.18 -4.52
CA VAL A 913 20.29 24.78 -4.44
C VAL A 913 19.23 23.82 -3.90
N LEU A 914 19.61 22.61 -3.50
CA LEU A 914 18.73 21.57 -2.93
C LEU A 914 17.57 21.24 -3.87
N ASN A 915 17.89 20.69 -5.04
CA ASN A 915 16.95 20.41 -6.14
C ASN A 915 16.03 21.60 -6.47
N PHE A 916 16.57 22.68 -7.06
CA PHE A 916 15.69 23.72 -7.60
C PHE A 916 15.15 23.29 -8.97
N PHE A 917 13.85 23.04 -9.02
CA PHE A 917 13.12 22.77 -10.25
C PHE A 917 12.15 23.91 -10.54
N SER A 918 12.09 24.29 -11.81
CA SER A 918 11.01 25.12 -12.36
C SER A 918 9.73 24.32 -12.58
N THR A 919 9.88 23.00 -12.81
CA THR A 919 8.79 22.03 -12.91
C THR A 919 8.31 21.65 -11.51
N ILE A 920 6.99 21.75 -11.28
CA ILE A 920 6.35 21.30 -10.04
C ILE A 920 6.37 19.77 -10.01
N ASP A 921 6.75 19.21 -8.88
CA ASP A 921 6.70 17.78 -8.65
C ASP A 921 5.24 17.35 -8.46
N ASP A 922 4.74 16.54 -9.38
CA ASP A 922 3.39 15.97 -9.35
C ASP A 922 3.42 14.48 -8.97
N GLY A 923 4.57 13.96 -8.54
CA GLY A 923 4.80 12.56 -8.21
C GLY A 923 5.16 11.68 -9.41
N ASP A 924 4.83 12.09 -10.65
CA ASP A 924 4.87 11.24 -11.84
C ASP A 924 5.82 11.76 -12.94
N ASN A 925 6.10 13.07 -12.97
CA ASN A 925 6.87 13.70 -14.04
C ASN A 925 8.40 13.64 -13.85
N GLY A 926 8.86 12.99 -12.79
CA GLY A 926 10.27 12.81 -12.47
C GLY A 926 11.00 14.10 -12.03
N ALA A 927 10.27 15.18 -11.78
CA ALA A 927 10.77 16.31 -11.01
C ALA A 927 11.12 15.86 -9.58
N ARG A 928 11.90 16.67 -8.88
CA ARG A 928 12.39 16.38 -7.52
C ARG A 928 12.43 17.64 -6.66
N GLY A 929 11.61 18.61 -7.05
CA GLY A 929 11.67 20.00 -6.62
C GLY A 929 10.59 20.32 -5.59
N ALA A 930 9.85 21.39 -5.84
CA ALA A 930 8.71 21.76 -5.02
C ALA A 930 7.43 21.08 -5.52
N ASP A 931 6.55 20.68 -4.60
CA ASP A 931 5.34 19.91 -4.91
C ASP A 931 4.15 20.85 -5.20
N SER A 932 4.37 22.16 -5.04
CA SER A 932 3.42 23.21 -5.40
C SER A 932 4.08 24.50 -5.84
N GLU A 933 3.33 25.33 -6.57
CA GLU A 933 3.76 26.69 -6.94
C GLU A 933 4.08 27.57 -5.70
N ALA A 934 3.37 27.35 -4.59
CA ALA A 934 3.63 28.09 -3.35
C ALA A 934 4.98 27.72 -2.74
N GLU A 935 5.31 26.44 -2.72
CA GLU A 935 6.60 25.94 -2.25
C GLU A 935 7.75 26.35 -3.17
N LYS A 936 7.54 26.31 -4.50
CA LYS A 936 8.54 26.79 -5.47
C LYS A 936 8.84 28.27 -5.23
N ALA A 937 7.80 29.09 -5.00
CA ALA A 937 7.97 30.49 -4.68
C ALA A 937 8.75 30.68 -3.35
N ALA A 938 8.42 29.90 -2.31
CA ALA A 938 9.13 29.95 -1.03
C ALA A 938 10.60 29.51 -1.16
N GLN A 939 10.87 28.46 -1.94
CA GLN A 939 12.23 28.00 -2.26
C GLN A 939 13.00 29.10 -3.01
N LEU A 940 12.38 29.72 -4.01
CA LEU A 940 13.00 30.80 -4.79
C LEU A 940 13.33 32.03 -3.94
N ASP A 941 12.43 32.46 -3.06
CA ASP A 941 12.68 33.56 -2.11
C ASP A 941 13.87 33.24 -1.18
N LYS A 942 13.94 32.01 -0.69
CA LYS A 942 15.06 31.53 0.14
C LYS A 942 16.37 31.50 -0.63
N LEU A 943 16.36 31.03 -1.88
CA LEU A 943 17.54 30.98 -2.75
C LEU A 943 18.05 32.38 -3.09
N VAL A 944 17.16 33.32 -3.42
CA VAL A 944 17.51 34.73 -3.66
C VAL A 944 18.13 35.35 -2.42
N ALA A 945 17.51 35.20 -1.25
CA ALA A 945 18.05 35.73 0.00
C ALA A 945 19.43 35.13 0.34
N ALA A 946 19.62 33.83 0.11
CA ALA A 946 20.89 33.15 0.35
C ALA A 946 21.99 33.59 -0.61
N ILE A 947 21.70 33.68 -1.91
CA ILE A 947 22.68 34.09 -2.95
C ILE A 947 23.06 35.57 -2.79
N THR A 948 22.09 36.45 -2.52
CA THR A 948 22.35 37.86 -2.21
C THR A 948 23.20 37.98 -0.94
N GLY A 949 22.88 37.21 0.11
CA GLY A 949 23.65 37.21 1.36
C GLY A 949 25.08 36.65 1.22
N LEU A 950 25.29 35.73 0.28
CA LEU A 950 26.61 35.17 -0.05
C LEU A 950 27.51 36.21 -0.75
N ASP A 951 26.91 37.15 -1.49
CA ASP A 951 27.56 38.29 -2.17
C ASP A 951 28.78 37.90 -3.04
N ALA A 952 28.73 36.71 -3.67
CA ALA A 952 29.79 36.24 -4.56
C ALA A 952 29.70 36.89 -5.95
N ASP A 953 30.85 37.10 -6.63
CA ASP A 953 30.90 37.60 -8.00
C ASP A 953 30.63 36.50 -9.04
N ILE A 954 31.00 35.25 -8.73
CA ILE A 954 30.72 34.05 -9.52
C ILE A 954 30.27 32.92 -8.59
N ILE A 955 29.21 32.22 -8.95
CA ILE A 955 28.67 31.09 -8.19
C ILE A 955 28.51 29.87 -9.10
N GLY A 956 29.13 28.75 -8.75
CA GLY A 956 28.83 27.45 -9.31
C GLY A 956 27.63 26.81 -8.60
N LEU A 957 26.53 26.61 -9.32
CA LEU A 957 25.29 26.01 -8.81
C LEU A 957 25.30 24.49 -8.95
N GLN A 958 24.87 23.75 -7.92
CA GLN A 958 24.58 22.32 -8.01
C GLN A 958 23.09 22.06 -7.79
N GLU A 959 22.56 21.00 -8.42
CA GLU A 959 21.16 20.55 -8.27
C GLU A 959 20.12 21.48 -8.89
N ILE A 960 20.46 22.11 -10.01
CA ILE A 960 19.50 22.82 -10.84
C ILE A 960 18.82 21.81 -11.76
N GLU A 961 17.51 21.90 -11.98
CA GLU A 961 16.81 21.06 -12.95
C GLU A 961 17.49 21.04 -14.33
N ASN A 962 17.59 19.85 -14.91
CA ASN A 962 18.20 19.64 -16.22
C ASN A 962 17.17 19.79 -17.36
N ASN A 963 16.61 20.99 -17.49
CA ASN A 963 15.60 21.32 -18.51
C ASN A 963 16.06 22.45 -19.46
N GLY A 964 17.37 22.45 -19.77
CA GLY A 964 17.99 23.56 -20.50
C GLY A 964 18.00 24.85 -19.67
N PRO A 965 17.84 26.04 -20.28
CA PRO A 965 18.05 27.31 -19.58
C PRO A 965 16.87 27.75 -18.69
N VAL A 966 15.83 26.93 -18.52
CA VAL A 966 14.56 27.34 -17.90
C VAL A 966 14.75 27.57 -16.40
N ALA A 967 15.11 26.55 -15.63
CA ALA A 967 15.24 26.68 -14.17
C ALA A 967 16.32 27.69 -13.76
N ILE A 968 17.50 27.65 -14.38
CA ILE A 968 18.55 28.64 -14.10
C ILE A 968 18.13 30.05 -14.53
N GLY A 969 17.32 30.18 -15.58
CA GLY A 969 16.76 31.44 -16.04
C GLY A 969 15.78 32.04 -15.03
N GLU A 970 14.89 31.22 -14.47
CA GLU A 970 13.94 31.63 -13.44
C GLU A 970 14.66 32.16 -12.19
N LEU A 971 15.70 31.47 -11.74
CA LEU A 971 16.54 31.94 -10.63
C LEU A 971 17.24 33.27 -10.95
N ILE A 972 17.77 33.43 -12.17
CA ILE A 972 18.40 34.67 -12.63
C ILE A 972 17.40 35.83 -12.70
N ASP A 973 16.18 35.58 -13.16
CA ASP A 973 15.12 36.59 -13.24
C ASP A 973 14.73 37.05 -11.84
N ALA A 974 14.59 36.13 -10.88
CA ALA A 974 14.33 36.47 -9.48
C ALA A 974 15.47 37.28 -8.84
N LEU A 975 16.73 36.89 -9.07
CA LEU A 975 17.91 37.64 -8.60
C LEU A 975 17.98 39.04 -9.19
N ASN A 976 17.71 39.17 -10.49
CA ASN A 976 17.67 40.47 -11.18
C ASN A 976 16.48 41.33 -10.76
N ALA A 977 15.35 40.72 -10.37
CA ALA A 977 14.23 41.45 -9.77
C ALA A 977 14.63 42.02 -8.39
N ALA A 978 15.39 41.26 -7.60
CA ALA A 978 15.85 41.68 -6.27
C ALA A 978 16.99 42.70 -6.30
N GLU A 979 18.01 42.51 -7.13
CA GLU A 979 19.24 43.33 -7.13
C GLU A 979 19.34 44.33 -8.29
N GLY A 980 18.38 44.30 -9.21
CA GLY A 980 18.32 45.17 -10.38
C GLY A 980 18.58 44.44 -11.70
N ALA A 981 17.84 44.84 -12.73
CA ALA A 981 17.87 44.17 -14.03
C ALA A 981 19.28 44.17 -14.65
N GLY A 982 19.76 42.99 -15.02
CA GLY A 982 21.05 42.77 -15.68
C GLY A 982 22.25 42.68 -14.73
N THR A 983 22.04 42.67 -13.41
CA THR A 983 23.09 42.43 -12.42
C THR A 983 23.67 41.02 -12.59
N TRP A 984 22.82 40.01 -12.72
CA TRP A 984 23.17 38.61 -12.83
C TRP A 984 22.96 38.05 -14.24
N ALA A 985 23.86 37.16 -14.65
CA ALA A 985 23.72 36.34 -15.85
C ALA A 985 24.22 34.91 -15.58
N ALA A 986 23.75 33.96 -16.38
CA ALA A 986 24.25 32.58 -16.38
C ALA A 986 25.27 32.37 -17.52
N ALA A 987 26.26 31.51 -17.28
CA ALA A 987 27.03 30.91 -18.37
C ALA A 987 26.10 30.02 -19.19
N ALA A 988 26.29 29.96 -20.51
CA ALA A 988 25.47 29.13 -21.37
C ALA A 988 25.59 27.65 -20.96
N ASP A 989 24.46 26.94 -20.93
CA ASP A 989 24.48 25.50 -20.71
C ASP A 989 25.25 24.80 -21.84
N PRO A 990 26.14 23.84 -21.52
CA PRO A 990 26.62 22.89 -22.52
C PRO A 990 25.49 21.94 -22.95
N ASP A 991 25.73 21.16 -24.00
CA ASP A 991 24.83 20.09 -24.44
C ASP A 991 24.90 18.93 -23.43
N TYR A 992 24.04 18.97 -22.40
CA TYR A 992 23.97 17.91 -21.41
C TYR A 992 23.27 16.68 -22.01
N PRO A 993 23.83 15.46 -21.87
CA PRO A 993 23.14 14.24 -22.25
C PRO A 993 21.97 13.96 -21.29
N GLY A 994 20.74 13.92 -21.82
CA GLY A 994 19.51 13.55 -21.11
C GLY A 994 18.67 14.73 -20.61
N GLY A 995 17.34 14.57 -20.61
CA GLY A 995 16.33 15.47 -20.01
C GLY A 995 15.65 14.83 -18.80
N LEU A 996 14.45 15.28 -18.40
CA LEU A 996 13.68 14.76 -17.25
C LEU A 996 13.50 13.22 -17.29
N GLU A 997 13.37 12.65 -18.49
CA GLU A 997 13.24 11.22 -18.78
C GLU A 997 14.53 10.39 -18.61
N ALA A 998 15.65 11.01 -18.25
CA ALA A 998 16.95 10.34 -18.09
C ALA A 998 17.36 10.27 -16.61
N THR A 999 18.31 9.38 -16.28
CA THR A 999 18.88 9.20 -14.93
C THR A 999 19.52 10.47 -14.30
N ASN A 1000 19.49 11.62 -14.98
CA ASN A 1000 20.15 12.89 -14.66
C ASN A 1000 19.17 14.09 -14.67
N ALA A 1001 18.08 14.04 -13.89
CA ALA A 1001 17.08 15.11 -13.77
C ALA A 1001 17.61 16.48 -13.24
N ILE A 1002 18.83 16.52 -12.72
CA ILE A 1002 19.50 17.76 -12.28
C ILE A 1002 20.91 17.88 -12.86
N LYS A 1003 21.40 19.11 -13.01
CA LYS A 1003 22.68 19.50 -13.60
C LYS A 1003 23.43 20.49 -12.71
N VAL A 1004 24.63 20.87 -13.16
CA VAL A 1004 25.42 21.97 -12.61
C VAL A 1004 25.26 23.23 -13.46
N GLY A 1005 25.43 24.41 -12.86
CA GLY A 1005 25.34 25.70 -13.55
C GLY A 1005 26.40 26.69 -13.07
N ILE A 1006 26.60 27.80 -13.79
CA ILE A 1006 27.45 28.91 -13.32
C ILE A 1006 26.69 30.21 -13.53
N ILE A 1007 26.53 31.01 -12.47
CA ILE A 1007 25.98 32.37 -12.52
C ILE A 1007 27.04 33.38 -12.10
N PHE A 1008 26.96 34.62 -12.60
CA PHE A 1008 27.95 35.66 -12.34
C PHE A 1008 27.37 37.07 -12.41
N LYS A 1009 28.01 38.00 -11.71
CA LYS A 1009 27.70 39.44 -11.77
C LYS A 1009 28.34 40.06 -13.02
N THR A 1010 27.51 40.61 -13.90
CA THR A 1010 27.93 41.12 -15.23
C THR A 1010 28.88 42.32 -15.16
N ALA A 1011 28.85 43.06 -14.05
CA ALA A 1011 29.73 44.19 -13.80
C ALA A 1011 31.17 43.79 -13.40
N MET A 1012 31.35 42.56 -12.93
CA MET A 1012 32.60 42.11 -12.30
C MET A 1012 33.46 41.28 -13.25
N VAL A 1013 32.83 40.44 -14.07
CA VAL A 1013 33.52 39.54 -14.99
C VAL A 1013 32.89 39.54 -16.38
N THR A 1014 33.69 39.22 -17.39
CA THR A 1014 33.22 39.03 -18.77
C THR A 1014 33.45 37.56 -19.18
N PRO A 1015 32.42 36.81 -19.57
CA PRO A 1015 32.58 35.42 -20.03
C PRO A 1015 33.36 35.34 -21.34
N VAL A 1016 34.14 34.27 -21.53
CA VAL A 1016 34.96 34.02 -22.72
C VAL A 1016 34.77 32.60 -23.23
N GLY A 1017 34.35 32.47 -24.48
CA GLY A 1017 34.17 31.18 -25.14
C GLY A 1017 32.85 30.50 -24.79
N THR A 1018 32.82 29.18 -24.96
CA THR A 1018 31.71 28.30 -24.64
C THR A 1018 31.96 27.61 -23.29
N THR A 1019 30.89 27.22 -22.60
CA THR A 1019 31.00 26.32 -21.45
C THR A 1019 31.34 24.93 -21.95
N GLU A 1020 32.38 24.33 -21.39
CA GLU A 1020 32.83 22.98 -21.72
C GLU A 1020 32.32 21.99 -20.67
N VAL A 1021 31.98 20.79 -21.09
CA VAL A 1021 31.49 19.70 -20.24
C VAL A 1021 32.52 18.56 -20.19
N SER A 1022 32.69 17.92 -19.05
CA SER A 1022 33.62 16.80 -18.90
C SER A 1022 33.14 15.56 -19.68
N GLU A 1023 34.01 15.01 -20.52
CA GLU A 1023 33.81 13.74 -21.24
C GLU A 1023 34.42 12.54 -20.49
N ASP A 1024 34.88 12.71 -19.24
CA ASP A 1024 35.49 11.62 -18.48
C ASP A 1024 34.45 10.50 -18.24
N PRO A 1025 34.77 9.23 -18.57
CA PRO A 1025 33.89 8.10 -18.31
C PRO A 1025 33.42 7.98 -16.85
N SER A 1026 34.13 8.58 -15.88
CA SER A 1026 33.69 8.68 -14.49
C SER A 1026 32.34 9.39 -14.32
N PHE A 1027 31.92 10.17 -15.32
CA PHE A 1027 30.63 10.87 -15.35
C PHE A 1027 29.62 10.25 -16.33
N ALA A 1028 29.89 9.07 -16.91
CA ALA A 1028 29.04 8.46 -17.93
C ALA A 1028 27.60 8.14 -17.47
N THR A 1029 27.38 7.99 -16.16
CA THR A 1029 26.07 7.76 -15.53
C THR A 1029 25.65 8.89 -14.59
N ASP A 1030 26.40 9.99 -14.56
CA ASP A 1030 26.30 11.05 -13.55
C ASP A 1030 26.32 12.44 -14.20
N ARG A 1031 26.37 13.49 -13.37
CA ARG A 1031 26.33 14.90 -13.78
C ARG A 1031 27.73 15.38 -14.10
N PRO A 1032 28.08 15.59 -15.38
CA PRO A 1032 29.44 15.94 -15.73
C PRO A 1032 29.80 17.33 -15.20
N ALA A 1033 31.04 17.47 -14.77
CA ALA A 1033 31.62 18.76 -14.41
C ALA A 1033 31.58 19.74 -15.59
N ILE A 1034 31.39 21.03 -15.31
CA ILE A 1034 31.47 22.09 -16.33
C ILE A 1034 32.58 23.08 -16.04
N ALA A 1035 33.14 23.64 -17.11
CA ALA A 1035 34.17 24.67 -17.03
C ALA A 1035 33.79 25.87 -17.90
N HIS A 1036 33.91 27.08 -17.34
CA HIS A 1036 33.73 28.32 -18.09
C HIS A 1036 34.85 29.32 -17.79
N SER A 1037 35.35 30.00 -18.83
CA SER A 1037 36.41 31.00 -18.68
C SER A 1037 35.86 32.42 -18.58
N PHE A 1038 36.51 33.24 -17.77
CA PHE A 1038 36.16 34.63 -17.53
C PHE A 1038 37.39 35.53 -17.66
N VAL A 1039 37.16 36.79 -18.06
CA VAL A 1039 38.13 37.87 -17.97
C VAL A 1039 37.71 38.83 -16.87
N ALA A 1040 38.65 39.13 -15.97
CA ALA A 1040 38.51 40.15 -14.96
C ALA A 1040 39.87 40.79 -14.68
N TYR A 1041 39.89 42.10 -14.44
CA TYR A 1041 41.11 42.86 -14.12
C TYR A 1041 42.30 42.69 -15.10
N GLY A 1042 42.03 42.26 -16.34
CA GLY A 1042 43.04 42.04 -17.38
C GLY A 1042 43.58 40.62 -17.48
N ASP A 1043 43.18 39.72 -16.57
CA ASP A 1043 43.57 38.31 -16.55
C ASP A 1043 42.42 37.41 -17.02
N THR A 1044 42.77 36.25 -17.59
CA THR A 1044 41.81 35.19 -17.95
C THR A 1044 41.97 34.03 -16.98
N PHE A 1045 40.85 33.54 -16.43
CA PHE A 1045 40.81 32.38 -15.55
C PHE A 1045 39.62 31.49 -15.87
N THR A 1046 39.61 30.26 -15.36
CA THR A 1046 38.54 29.28 -15.60
C THR A 1046 37.96 28.84 -14.26
N VAL A 1047 36.64 28.84 -14.17
CA VAL A 1047 35.89 28.26 -13.05
C VAL A 1047 35.42 26.88 -13.49
N ILE A 1048 35.67 25.88 -12.64
CA ILE A 1048 35.22 24.50 -12.84
C ILE A 1048 34.21 24.18 -11.74
N ASN A 1049 32.98 23.85 -12.11
CA ASN A 1049 31.93 23.48 -11.17
C ASN A 1049 31.71 21.96 -11.21
N ASN A 1050 31.81 21.33 -10.05
CA ASN A 1050 31.71 19.88 -9.87
C ASN A 1050 30.53 19.55 -8.94
N HIS A 1051 29.85 18.45 -9.22
CA HIS A 1051 28.88 17.84 -8.32
C HIS A 1051 29.14 16.33 -8.21
N PHE A 1052 29.90 15.92 -7.19
CA PHE A 1052 30.19 14.51 -6.96
C PHE A 1052 28.97 13.81 -6.36
N LYS A 1053 28.67 12.59 -6.82
CA LYS A 1053 27.56 11.78 -6.31
C LYS A 1053 27.75 11.45 -4.83
N SER A 1054 26.64 11.40 -4.09
CA SER A 1054 26.65 10.92 -2.70
C SER A 1054 27.25 9.52 -2.61
N LYS A 1055 27.98 9.25 -1.53
CA LYS A 1055 28.53 7.92 -1.22
C LYS A 1055 27.41 7.00 -0.70
N SER A 1056 26.44 6.64 -1.53
CA SER A 1056 25.51 5.54 -1.23
C SER A 1056 25.92 4.31 -2.05
N SER A 1057 26.51 3.32 -1.40
CA SER A 1057 26.94 2.08 -2.04
C SER A 1057 25.86 1.01 -1.87
N ARG A 1058 25.26 0.55 -2.97
CA ARG A 1058 24.46 -0.69 -2.97
C ARG A 1058 25.27 -1.94 -3.37
N ASN A 1059 26.50 -1.80 -3.90
CA ASN A 1059 27.40 -2.92 -4.29
C ASN A 1059 28.85 -2.47 -4.60
N ALA A 1060 29.48 -1.64 -3.77
CA ALA A 1060 30.88 -1.23 -4.01
C ALA A 1060 31.86 -2.18 -3.31
N GLU A 1061 32.60 -3.00 -4.07
CA GLU A 1061 33.84 -3.61 -3.59
C GLU A 1061 35.01 -2.67 -3.92
N GLY A 1062 35.84 -2.38 -2.92
CA GLY A 1062 36.82 -1.28 -2.93
C GLY A 1062 37.97 -1.41 -3.95
N LEU A 1063 38.76 -0.34 -4.01
CA LEU A 1063 40.06 -0.29 -4.69
C LEU A 1063 41.11 -1.18 -4.01
#